data_AF-A0A2T3KBB7-F1
#
_entry.id   AF-A0A2T3KBB7-F1
#
_cell.length_a   1.000
_cell.length_b   1.000
_cell.length_c   1.000
_cell.angle_alpha   90.00
_cell.angle_beta   90.00
_cell.angle_gamma   90.00
#
_symmetry.space_group_name_H-M   'P 1'
#
loop_
_entity.id
_entity.type
_entity.pdbx_description
1 polymer ?
#
loop_
_entity_poly.entity_id
_entity_poly.type
_entity_poly.pdbx_seq_one_letter_code
_entity_poly.pdbx_strand_id
1 'polypeptide(L)'
;MISGSVYASDTKVVSFIPGETIVQNGDMVSYNGECFIAKNNPGVWESPNANSWFWDVAECSGEPEPEPEPEPEPEPEPDLGAIIPFIPGKTQANNGDVVSYDGQCFIAQNNPGIWETPSADSWFWSLTECSGEPEPEVTELVILSPITGQLLNANEAIAIKARIDGELASKVEFWVNDIKLAEKAIDQSNTLYSQTWMPTEAGSAAIKVFVFDKNNQKIEQKSVSVTVEAEANDDFTAPMVTFITPANGATVNEAESVSISINASDADNDLTKLVVNANNQQICTFDATTVDVFTCDWQPTKTGSVTLSAIATDAQNLSSTASLNITIKEETVEPPVTPPVGGLCEEFNVYPDWTRDGHAGGGDIMVHKNIAYSAAYWTQSVPGSDASWALHLNCDGSEPGTAPVLSLPNPMDPVRLEVAGWPNTFVVASPSSAAPTTLTIATSNSVDLADIDKLTIAFVSVIEQANQAGTASIIISSDVLDNATQDKGLSLGTIAVQQALSNAVDITGSKIDITAINALSNDVKGWTQAHNLIVSTVAPQATFGWSLSIGEFAFDTHSGRQSVWDKASNYSAELLKNFDLYKADSATKADFITFTKSSTTAALSAEQWHNALEYVKQVTDYVKTPAMLANIPTAQAANYFMGNTSREQQIRKAAYSNVFAILFDDNNANLTSKIEAYQDAKVPLYYVGEELEKGSLTRIEALNQQLTNAADVMDNEAFLYETPQSQWIPSTVYKWNDFLDGLNAMHNIGVAGNKFWLLNDNVDDATNIIYAKVAIAAFLAQSMQETIRYNACDENNWSEVKYGAPADYPMSASCGQLGQKYADYGVNPSSGLDYAYSCPRDNKMEVSALTHASWYGAPAPVFAAPDAVLEERGLLVNGSVGRWTNSGHCNVVPDKVDTSKQVWERDECKTYVGQKAGTFLWDGSSQESVEGCGWWGRGVIQTTGRQNFGTLNHYLGRSHVDPATIGQTIDGVTVEAPPTNPLYADLDFCSNPGLICSSEENKEIKWIAGLFYWVTSVQAYSNDGGPYEGWNYYNELKKYVDSGLKGTEFIDDVSGIVNRGCPDSTCSTGDVHNVKERQDNFKLVLKKLGLNPQ
;
A
#
# COMPACT_ATOMS: atom_id res chain seq x y z
N MET A 1 -7.90 64.31 37.29
CA MET A 1 -9.20 64.48 36.62
C MET A 1 -9.79 63.09 36.43
N ILE A 2 -11.08 62.96 36.71
CA ILE A 2 -11.88 61.73 36.79
C ILE A 2 -11.88 60.99 35.45
N SER A 3 -11.82 59.65 35.50
CA SER A 3 -12.76 58.68 34.88
C SER A 3 -12.01 57.40 34.53
N GLY A 4 -12.48 56.19 34.82
CA GLY A 4 -13.73 55.69 35.37
C GLY A 4 -13.65 54.18 35.27
N SER A 5 -14.13 53.46 36.29
CA SER A 5 -14.21 52.01 36.29
C SER A 5 -15.17 51.53 35.21
N VAL A 6 -14.77 50.56 34.40
CA VAL A 6 -15.69 49.72 33.62
C VAL A 6 -15.62 48.32 34.20
N TYR A 7 -16.65 47.95 34.97
CA TYR A 7 -16.98 46.56 35.22
C TYR A 7 -17.95 46.11 34.12
N ALA A 8 -17.56 45.06 33.39
CA ALA A 8 -18.45 44.14 32.68
C ALA A 8 -17.91 42.74 33.04
N SER A 9 -18.57 42.03 33.97
CA SER A 9 -19.63 41.06 33.70
C SER A 9 -19.09 39.69 33.29
N ASP A 10 -18.97 38.75 34.24
CA ASP A 10 -18.98 37.28 34.06
C ASP A 10 -18.33 36.72 32.78
N THR A 11 -17.12 37.18 32.42
CA THR A 11 -16.39 36.60 31.28
C THR A 11 -15.72 35.30 31.71
N LYS A 12 -16.31 34.19 31.28
CA LYS A 12 -15.75 32.84 31.41
C LYS A 12 -14.39 32.81 30.70
N VAL A 13 -13.32 32.63 31.47
CA VAL A 13 -11.96 32.50 30.91
C VAL A 13 -11.87 31.21 30.10
N VAL A 14 -11.53 31.32 28.81
CA VAL A 14 -11.37 30.16 27.91
C VAL A 14 -9.88 29.96 27.60
N SER A 15 -9.40 28.71 27.56
CA SER A 15 -7.99 28.46 27.23
C SER A 15 -7.72 28.71 25.74
N PHE A 16 -6.75 29.55 25.41
CA PHE A 16 -6.43 29.90 24.02
C PHE A 16 -5.59 28.81 23.34
N ILE A 17 -6.07 28.31 22.20
CA ILE A 17 -5.38 27.35 21.33
C ILE A 17 -5.09 28.04 19.98
N PRO A 18 -3.80 28.27 19.63
CA PRO A 18 -3.42 28.89 18.37
C PRO A 18 -3.96 28.10 17.17
N GLY A 19 -4.65 28.80 16.26
CA GLY A 19 -5.26 28.25 15.06
C GLY A 19 -6.72 27.84 15.19
N GLU A 20 -7.23 27.73 16.42
CA GLU A 20 -8.57 27.22 16.69
C GLU A 20 -9.44 28.21 17.47
N THR A 21 -8.85 28.95 18.42
CA THR A 21 -9.63 29.85 19.28
C THR A 21 -9.92 31.16 18.57
N ILE A 22 -11.19 31.39 18.23
CA ILE A 22 -11.68 32.66 17.68
C ILE A 22 -12.14 33.54 18.85
N VAL A 23 -11.53 34.70 19.01
CA VAL A 23 -11.90 35.68 20.05
C VAL A 23 -12.21 37.05 19.44
N GLN A 24 -13.08 37.80 20.10
CA GLN A 24 -13.38 39.19 19.76
C GLN A 24 -12.84 40.13 20.84
N ASN A 25 -12.73 41.42 20.50
CA ASN A 25 -12.25 42.42 21.46
C ASN A 25 -13.07 42.43 22.74
N GLY A 26 -12.37 42.30 23.88
CA GLY A 26 -12.96 42.20 25.20
C GLY A 26 -13.05 40.77 25.75
N ASP A 27 -12.85 39.74 24.92
CA ASP A 27 -12.85 38.35 25.37
C ASP A 27 -11.59 38.05 26.19
N MET A 28 -11.77 37.32 27.30
CA MET A 28 -10.68 36.94 28.20
C MET A 28 -10.30 35.47 28.00
N VAL A 29 -9.01 35.23 27.75
CA VAL A 29 -8.45 33.88 27.54
C VAL A 29 -7.24 33.61 28.42
N SER A 30 -7.01 32.35 28.78
CA SER A 30 -5.79 31.93 29.45
C SER A 30 -4.81 31.30 28.46
N TYR A 31 -3.55 31.70 28.48
CA TYR A 31 -2.49 31.11 27.67
C TYR A 31 -1.18 31.10 28.47
N ASN A 32 -0.55 29.93 28.62
CA ASN A 32 0.65 29.73 29.45
C ASN A 32 0.53 30.18 30.92
N GLY A 33 -0.65 30.03 31.52
CA GLY A 33 -0.88 30.33 32.94
C GLY A 33 -1.19 31.79 33.26
N GLU A 34 -1.15 32.69 32.28
CA GLU A 34 -1.55 34.09 32.40
C GLU A 34 -2.89 34.34 31.68
N CYS A 35 -3.68 35.30 32.17
CA CYS A 35 -4.93 35.72 31.54
C CYS A 35 -4.71 36.96 30.66
N PHE A 36 -5.33 37.00 29.48
CA PHE A 36 -5.24 38.10 28.53
C PHE A 36 -6.63 38.48 28.02
N ILE A 37 -6.84 39.77 27.77
CA ILE A 37 -8.04 40.30 27.12
C ILE A 37 -7.68 40.66 25.68
N ALA A 38 -8.46 40.15 24.73
CA ALA A 38 -8.30 40.46 23.31
C ALA A 38 -8.60 41.94 23.02
N LYS A 39 -7.75 42.58 22.22
CA LYS A 39 -7.97 43.91 21.63
C LYS A 39 -7.55 43.93 20.17
N ASN A 40 -8.08 44.88 19.39
CA ASN A 40 -7.78 45.06 17.97
C ASN A 40 -8.07 43.85 17.03
N ASN A 41 -8.97 42.95 17.44
CA ASN A 41 -9.54 41.78 16.77
C ASN A 41 -8.47 40.77 16.32
N PRO A 42 -7.86 40.04 17.27
CA PRO A 42 -6.81 39.09 16.94
C PRO A 42 -7.30 37.99 16.01
N GLY A 43 -6.47 37.64 15.03
CA GLY A 43 -6.69 36.45 14.21
C GLY A 43 -6.45 35.16 15.02
N VAL A 44 -6.98 34.03 14.56
CA VAL A 44 -6.88 32.74 15.28
C VAL A 44 -5.44 32.29 15.55
N TRP A 45 -4.46 32.77 14.78
CA TRP A 45 -3.03 32.44 14.95
C TRP A 45 -2.23 33.47 15.75
N GLU A 46 -2.86 34.55 16.23
CA GLU A 46 -2.17 35.61 16.96
C GLU A 46 -2.16 35.32 18.47
N SER A 47 -1.25 34.46 18.92
CA SER A 47 -1.20 34.00 20.33
C SER A 47 -1.08 35.13 21.36
N PRO A 48 -1.76 35.02 22.52
CA PRO A 48 -1.66 36.00 23.61
C PRO A 48 -0.23 36.21 24.12
N ASN A 49 0.15 37.49 24.23
CA ASN A 49 1.48 37.93 24.68
C ASN A 49 1.37 39.35 25.23
N ALA A 50 1.97 39.59 26.40
CA ALA A 50 1.98 40.88 27.11
C ALA A 50 2.51 42.07 26.28
N ASN A 51 3.36 41.81 25.28
CA ASN A 51 3.94 42.84 24.40
C ASN A 51 3.27 42.94 23.02
N SER A 52 2.12 42.29 22.81
CA SER A 52 1.41 42.29 21.53
C SER A 52 0.45 43.47 21.39
N TRP A 53 0.30 43.98 20.16
CA TRP A 53 -0.74 44.96 19.83
C TRP A 53 -2.15 44.42 20.13
N PHE A 54 -2.35 43.10 20.06
CA PHE A 54 -3.66 42.47 20.10
C PHE A 54 -4.12 42.02 21.48
N TRP A 55 -3.31 42.15 22.53
CA TRP A 55 -3.61 41.58 23.85
C TRP A 55 -3.25 42.52 24.98
N ASP A 56 -4.10 42.61 26.00
CA ASP A 56 -3.80 43.25 27.29
C ASP A 56 -3.74 42.19 28.39
N VAL A 57 -2.73 42.24 29.27
CA VAL A 57 -2.61 41.32 30.41
C VAL A 57 -3.72 41.61 31.43
N ALA A 58 -4.34 40.56 31.95
CA ALA A 58 -5.40 40.64 32.96
C ALA A 58 -5.16 39.66 34.11
N GLU A 59 -5.67 39.99 35.30
CA GLU A 59 -5.68 39.10 36.46
C GLU A 59 -6.96 38.25 36.47
N CYS A 60 -6.83 36.94 36.67
CA CYS A 60 -7.98 36.02 36.74
C CYS A 60 -8.67 36.17 38.13
N SER A 61 -9.83 36.80 38.24
CA SER A 61 -10.55 37.07 39.52
C SER A 61 -11.23 35.81 40.12
N GLY A 62 -11.39 35.55 41.44
CA GLY A 62 -11.04 36.21 42.71
C GLY A 62 -11.80 35.54 43.90
N GLU A 63 -11.31 35.64 45.15
CA GLU A 63 -12.06 35.44 46.42
C GLU A 63 -11.70 36.58 47.42
N PRO A 64 -12.62 37.12 48.25
CA PRO A 64 -12.47 38.46 48.85
C PRO A 64 -11.97 38.53 50.33
N GLU A 65 -11.33 39.66 50.67
CA GLU A 65 -10.64 40.10 51.92
C GLU A 65 -11.51 40.32 53.19
N PRO A 66 -10.86 40.55 54.38
CA PRO A 66 -10.85 41.94 54.93
C PRO A 66 -9.59 42.40 55.77
N GLU A 67 -9.11 43.63 55.46
CA GLU A 67 -8.78 44.86 56.28
C GLU A 67 -7.81 44.96 57.53
N PRO A 68 -7.23 46.17 57.87
CA PRO A 68 -5.82 46.42 58.30
C PRO A 68 -5.49 47.28 59.59
N GLU A 69 -4.15 47.50 59.86
CA GLU A 69 -3.35 48.54 60.65
C GLU A 69 -3.18 48.55 62.22
N PRO A 70 -2.11 49.13 62.90
CA PRO A 70 -1.00 50.10 62.52
C PRO A 70 0.49 49.90 63.10
N GLU A 71 1.45 50.80 62.72
CA GLU A 71 2.98 50.96 62.84
C GLU A 71 3.69 51.22 64.23
N PRO A 72 5.05 51.48 64.43
CA PRO A 72 6.33 51.43 63.62
C PRO A 72 7.66 50.84 64.26
N GLU A 73 8.66 50.48 63.41
CA GLU A 73 10.18 50.37 63.45
C GLU A 73 11.00 49.87 64.68
N PRO A 74 12.13 49.10 64.51
CA PRO A 74 13.25 49.37 63.56
C PRO A 74 13.88 48.16 62.80
N GLU A 75 14.52 48.41 61.65
CA GLU A 75 15.58 47.55 61.05
C GLU A 75 16.86 47.59 61.94
N PRO A 76 17.75 46.55 62.01
CA PRO A 76 18.32 45.84 60.85
C PRO A 76 18.79 44.36 61.06
N GLU A 77 18.93 43.59 59.97
CA GLU A 77 20.20 42.98 59.50
C GLU A 77 19.92 42.26 58.16
N PRO A 78 20.87 42.31 57.21
CA PRO A 78 20.64 41.74 55.88
C PRO A 78 20.59 40.22 55.98
N ASP A 79 19.52 39.62 55.47
CA ASP A 79 19.52 38.19 55.17
C ASP A 79 20.56 37.97 54.07
N LEU A 80 21.77 37.57 54.47
CA LEU A 80 22.82 37.11 53.57
C LEU A 80 22.26 35.84 52.92
N GLY A 81 21.72 36.01 51.72
CA GLY A 81 21.12 34.94 50.94
C GLY A 81 22.00 33.70 50.84
N ALA A 82 21.37 32.59 50.44
CA ALA A 82 21.96 31.26 50.41
C ALA A 82 23.40 31.24 49.85
N ILE A 83 24.32 30.59 50.57
CA ILE A 83 25.72 30.44 50.18
C ILE A 83 25.81 29.54 48.93
N ILE A 84 26.26 30.08 47.81
CA ILE A 84 26.34 29.38 46.51
C ILE A 84 27.69 28.64 46.37
N PRO A 85 27.74 27.33 46.08
CA PRO A 85 29.02 26.66 45.82
C PRO A 85 29.69 27.16 44.53
N PHE A 86 30.91 27.71 44.60
CA PHE A 86 31.60 28.23 43.42
C PHE A 86 32.31 27.12 42.61
N ILE A 87 32.04 27.07 41.30
CA ILE A 87 32.70 26.16 40.35
C ILE A 87 33.44 26.98 39.27
N PRO A 88 34.78 26.88 39.15
CA PRO A 88 35.58 27.65 38.20
C PRO A 88 35.11 27.44 36.75
N GLY A 89 34.81 28.53 36.05
CA GLY A 89 34.40 28.51 34.64
C GLY A 89 32.94 28.22 34.35
N LYS A 90 32.15 27.97 35.40
CA LYS A 90 30.70 27.75 35.29
C LYS A 90 29.89 28.71 36.16
N THR A 91 30.41 29.11 37.32
CA THR A 91 29.67 29.97 38.25
C THR A 91 29.94 31.43 37.93
N GLN A 92 28.93 32.15 37.46
CA GLN A 92 28.98 33.61 37.29
C GLN A 92 28.37 34.25 38.55
N ALA A 93 29.20 34.75 39.46
CA ALA A 93 28.74 35.45 40.64
C ALA A 93 28.55 36.94 40.34
N ASN A 94 27.46 37.52 40.83
CA ASN A 94 27.21 38.95 40.77
C ASN A 94 27.69 39.62 42.05
N ASN A 95 27.95 40.91 41.99
CA ASN A 95 28.36 41.68 43.15
C ASN A 95 27.42 41.51 44.35
N GLY A 96 27.96 41.08 45.50
CA GLY A 96 27.19 40.85 46.73
C GLY A 96 26.82 39.40 46.99
N ASP A 97 26.94 38.50 45.99
CA ASP A 97 26.68 37.07 46.19
C ASP A 97 27.72 36.44 47.13
N VAL A 98 27.26 35.65 48.11
CA VAL A 98 28.13 34.87 48.99
C VAL A 98 28.33 33.47 48.38
N VAL A 99 29.57 33.11 48.09
CA VAL A 99 29.93 31.81 47.54
C VAL A 99 30.81 31.01 48.51
N SER A 100 30.65 29.70 48.55
CA SER A 100 31.59 28.81 49.23
C SER A 100 32.58 28.21 48.24
N TYR A 101 33.87 28.34 48.53
CA TYR A 101 34.94 27.75 47.74
C TYR A 101 36.05 27.31 48.69
N ASP A 102 36.44 26.04 48.61
CA ASP A 102 37.51 25.44 49.43
C ASP A 102 37.33 25.61 50.96
N GLY A 103 36.07 25.53 51.44
CA GLY A 103 35.74 25.54 52.87
C GLY A 103 35.68 26.92 53.52
N GLN A 104 35.80 28.00 52.74
CA GLN A 104 35.62 29.38 53.20
C GLN A 104 34.49 30.07 52.43
N CYS A 105 33.85 31.06 53.06
CA CYS A 105 32.78 31.86 52.46
C CYS A 105 33.36 33.20 51.95
N PHE A 106 33.04 33.57 50.70
CA PHE A 106 33.51 34.79 50.04
C PHE A 106 32.35 35.58 49.45
N ILE A 107 32.37 36.90 49.55
CA ILE A 107 31.43 37.80 48.87
C ILE A 107 32.07 38.33 47.59
N ALA A 108 31.34 38.22 46.47
CA ALA A 108 31.74 38.73 45.16
C ALA A 108 31.77 40.27 45.13
N GLN A 109 32.85 40.83 44.59
CA GLN A 109 33.07 42.27 44.42
C GLN A 109 33.58 42.58 43.01
N ASN A 110 33.27 43.79 42.52
CA ASN A 110 33.57 44.28 41.19
C ASN A 110 33.19 43.36 40.00
N ASN A 111 32.10 42.59 40.11
CA ASN A 111 31.55 41.67 39.09
C ASN A 111 32.58 40.71 38.50
N PRO A 112 33.01 39.68 39.25
CA PRO A 112 34.00 38.70 38.79
C PRO A 112 33.53 37.98 37.53
N GLY A 113 34.43 37.75 36.58
CA GLY A 113 34.16 36.88 35.44
C GLY A 113 34.04 35.41 35.86
N ILE A 114 33.44 34.58 35.01
CA ILE A 114 33.16 33.16 35.27
C ILE A 114 34.42 32.34 35.65
N TRP A 115 35.62 32.77 35.25
CA TRP A 115 36.89 32.09 35.54
C TRP A 115 37.68 32.66 36.72
N GLU A 116 37.17 33.71 37.37
CA GLU A 116 37.90 34.45 38.38
C GLU A 116 37.63 33.83 39.75
N THR A 117 38.45 32.86 40.15
CA THR A 117 38.23 32.04 41.34
C THR A 117 38.29 32.84 42.66
N PRO A 118 37.40 32.58 43.63
CA PRO A 118 37.43 33.20 44.95
C PRO A 118 38.78 33.05 45.66
N SER A 119 39.35 34.18 46.06
CA SER A 119 40.63 34.26 46.76
C SER A 119 40.72 35.56 47.56
N ALA A 120 41.26 35.49 48.77
CA ALA A 120 41.40 36.64 49.67
C ALA A 120 42.35 37.74 49.13
N ASP A 121 43.24 37.38 48.19
CA ASP A 121 44.21 38.30 47.58
C ASP A 121 43.70 38.92 46.26
N SER A 122 42.46 38.60 45.87
CA SER A 122 41.84 39.10 44.64
C SER A 122 41.01 40.36 44.90
N TRP A 123 41.12 41.34 44.00
CA TRP A 123 40.26 42.54 44.01
C TRP A 123 38.76 42.21 43.82
N PHE A 124 38.45 41.03 43.30
CA PHE A 124 37.07 40.63 43.02
C PHE A 124 36.37 39.89 44.18
N TRP A 125 37.05 39.60 45.30
CA TRP A 125 36.48 38.74 46.36
C TRP A 125 36.86 39.21 47.77
N SER A 126 35.96 39.06 48.73
CA SER A 126 36.21 39.39 50.14
C SER A 126 35.74 38.27 51.07
N LEU A 127 36.50 37.94 52.12
CA LEU A 127 36.18 36.86 53.06
C LEU A 127 35.05 37.26 54.02
N THR A 128 34.13 36.35 54.33
CA THR A 128 33.07 36.54 55.33
C THR A 128 32.90 35.30 56.23
N GLU A 129 32.31 35.47 57.41
CA GLU A 129 31.99 34.36 58.33
C GLU A 129 30.67 33.66 57.94
N CYS A 130 30.57 32.37 58.21
CA CYS A 130 29.36 31.58 58.01
C CYS A 130 28.72 31.33 59.42
N SER A 131 27.54 31.88 59.76
CA SER A 131 26.90 31.84 61.10
C SER A 131 26.20 30.50 61.43
N GLY A 132 26.14 29.87 62.63
CA GLY A 132 26.63 30.04 64.04
C GLY A 132 26.17 28.83 64.94
N GLU A 133 26.78 28.57 66.13
CA GLU A 133 26.61 27.38 67.03
C GLU A 133 26.64 27.74 68.60
N PRO A 134 26.49 26.85 69.65
CA PRO A 134 25.52 26.89 70.80
C PRO A 134 26.03 27.16 72.28
N GLU A 135 25.13 27.14 73.31
CA GLU A 135 25.35 27.24 74.81
C GLU A 135 24.84 25.96 75.58
N PRO A 136 25.16 25.71 76.89
CA PRO A 136 25.38 24.37 77.47
C PRO A 136 24.13 23.49 77.66
N GLU A 137 24.20 22.27 77.13
CA GLU A 137 23.09 21.32 77.10
C GLU A 137 22.74 20.74 78.48
N VAL A 138 21.62 21.21 79.04
CA VAL A 138 20.78 20.41 79.94
C VAL A 138 20.52 19.05 79.27
N THR A 139 20.66 17.95 80.02
CA THR A 139 20.36 16.64 79.44
C THR A 139 18.87 16.53 79.16
N GLU A 140 18.50 16.66 77.88
CA GLU A 140 17.11 16.61 77.44
C GLU A 140 16.78 15.19 76.99
N LEU A 141 15.80 14.58 77.66
CA LEU A 141 15.27 13.27 77.30
C LEU A 141 13.88 13.43 76.70
N VAL A 142 13.73 13.00 75.44
CA VAL A 142 12.44 12.92 74.75
C VAL A 142 12.24 11.50 74.23
N ILE A 143 11.14 10.86 74.63
CA ILE A 143 10.72 9.61 73.99
C ILE A 143 10.05 9.99 72.66
N LEU A 144 10.73 9.69 71.56
CA LEU A 144 10.26 9.98 70.20
C LEU A 144 9.24 8.96 69.72
N SER A 145 9.38 7.71 70.17
CA SER A 145 8.44 6.64 69.88
C SER A 145 8.54 5.53 70.94
N PRO A 146 7.43 4.90 71.35
CA PRO A 146 6.07 5.28 70.99
C PRO A 146 5.63 6.57 71.71
N ILE A 147 4.58 7.22 71.21
CA ILE A 147 4.00 8.42 71.83
C ILE A 147 2.89 8.06 72.83
N THR A 148 2.61 8.93 73.80
CA THR A 148 1.56 8.67 74.81
C THR A 148 0.20 8.47 74.16
N GLY A 149 -0.50 7.40 74.53
CA GLY A 149 -1.80 7.01 73.98
C GLY A 149 -1.72 6.17 72.70
N GLN A 150 -0.53 5.95 72.15
CA GLN A 150 -0.36 5.16 70.93
C GLN A 150 -0.87 3.72 71.14
N LEU A 151 -1.66 3.25 70.18
CA LEU A 151 -2.07 1.85 70.07
C LEU A 151 -0.94 1.06 69.42
N LEU A 152 -0.61 -0.11 69.98
CA LEU A 152 0.44 -1.01 69.50
C LEU A 152 -0.14 -2.42 69.38
N ASN A 153 0.35 -3.24 68.45
CA ASN A 153 -0.14 -4.61 68.30
C ASN A 153 0.71 -5.61 69.11
N ALA A 154 0.07 -6.63 69.68
CA ALA A 154 0.77 -7.74 70.32
C ALA A 154 1.66 -8.49 69.30
N ASN A 155 2.77 -9.05 69.77
CA ASN A 155 3.87 -9.73 69.04
C ASN A 155 4.55 -8.95 67.89
N GLU A 156 4.18 -7.70 67.65
CA GLU A 156 4.88 -6.83 66.72
C GLU A 156 6.07 -6.14 67.41
N ALA A 157 7.24 -6.16 66.76
CA ALA A 157 8.44 -5.56 67.33
C ALA A 157 8.43 -4.03 67.15
N ILE A 158 8.21 -3.28 68.23
CA ILE A 158 8.25 -1.83 68.19
C ILE A 158 9.59 -1.30 68.72
N ALA A 159 10.08 -0.21 68.15
CA ALA A 159 11.31 0.42 68.59
C ALA A 159 10.99 1.55 69.58
N ILE A 160 11.36 1.38 70.84
CA ILE A 160 11.35 2.46 71.83
C ILE A 160 12.56 3.36 71.52
N LYS A 161 12.30 4.49 70.89
CA LYS A 161 13.32 5.47 70.50
C LYS A 161 13.24 6.68 71.43
N ALA A 162 14.36 6.99 72.06
CA ALA A 162 14.53 8.17 72.87
C ALA A 162 15.68 9.01 72.32
N ARG A 163 15.47 10.32 72.22
CA ARG A 163 16.55 11.28 72.04
C ARG A 163 17.04 11.72 73.40
N ILE A 164 18.36 11.70 73.57
CA ILE A 164 19.06 12.05 74.79
C ILE A 164 20.20 12.95 74.35
N ASP A 165 19.96 14.24 74.47
CA ASP A 165 20.97 15.28 74.22
C ASP A 165 21.53 15.70 75.58
N GLY A 166 22.81 16.11 75.67
CA GLY A 166 23.46 16.58 76.90
C GLY A 166 24.56 15.67 77.48
N GLU A 167 25.72 16.28 77.71
CA GLU A 167 27.00 15.62 78.02
C GLU A 167 27.06 14.86 79.36
N LEU A 168 26.15 15.12 80.30
CA LEU A 168 26.18 14.48 81.63
C LEU A 168 25.61 13.05 81.63
N ALA A 169 24.92 12.67 80.56
CA ALA A 169 24.31 11.37 80.39
C ALA A 169 25.38 10.31 80.11
N SER A 170 25.47 9.29 80.97
CA SER A 170 26.42 8.19 80.81
C SER A 170 25.76 6.87 80.47
N LYS A 171 24.48 6.71 80.82
CA LYS A 171 23.78 5.44 80.69
C LYS A 171 22.27 5.63 80.56
N VAL A 172 21.64 4.92 79.65
CA VAL A 172 20.18 4.87 79.48
C VAL A 172 19.66 3.48 79.77
N GLU A 173 18.51 3.41 80.43
CA GLU A 173 17.77 2.19 80.66
C GLU A 173 16.35 2.28 80.09
N PHE A 174 15.94 1.24 79.37
CA PHE A 174 14.61 1.10 78.77
C PHE A 174 13.79 0.07 79.54
N TRP A 175 12.60 0.48 79.97
CA TRP A 175 11.73 -0.32 80.81
C TRP A 175 10.31 -0.31 80.28
N VAL A 176 9.61 -1.41 80.51
CA VAL A 176 8.17 -1.53 80.26
C VAL A 176 7.52 -2.02 81.54
N ASN A 177 6.52 -1.28 81.99
CA ASN A 177 5.88 -1.44 83.29
C ASN A 177 6.94 -1.38 84.41
N ASP A 178 7.28 -2.53 84.97
CA ASP A 178 8.32 -2.69 86.00
C ASP A 178 9.40 -3.71 85.60
N ILE A 179 9.49 -4.07 84.31
CA ILE A 179 10.48 -5.00 83.74
C ILE A 179 11.51 -4.21 82.92
N LYS A 180 12.80 -4.40 83.23
CA LYS A 180 13.91 -3.80 82.47
C LYS A 180 14.13 -4.59 81.19
N LEU A 181 14.06 -3.92 80.06
CA LEU A 181 14.32 -4.52 78.76
C LEU A 181 15.80 -4.50 78.43
N ALA A 182 16.43 -3.33 78.57
CA ALA A 182 17.83 -3.16 78.26
C ALA A 182 18.44 -1.97 79.01
N GLU A 183 19.76 -2.02 79.13
CA GLU A 183 20.61 -0.91 79.54
C GLU A 183 21.67 -0.70 78.47
N LYS A 184 21.94 0.56 78.14
CA LYS A 184 22.95 0.93 77.15
C LYS A 184 23.81 2.07 77.70
N ALA A 185 25.12 1.95 77.48
CA ALA A 185 26.02 3.06 77.73
C ALA A 185 25.73 4.17 76.71
N ILE A 186 25.77 5.43 77.17
CA ILE A 186 25.58 6.59 76.30
C ILE A 186 26.94 7.00 75.75
N ASP A 187 26.99 7.12 74.43
CA ASP A 187 28.07 7.69 73.66
C ASP A 187 27.68 9.12 73.28
N GLN A 188 28.47 10.11 73.67
CA GLN A 188 28.14 11.53 73.43
C GLN A 188 28.07 11.90 71.93
N SER A 189 28.58 11.05 71.03
CA SER A 189 28.45 11.24 69.57
C SER A 189 27.12 10.72 69.00
N ASN A 190 26.33 10.01 69.80
CA ASN A 190 25.02 9.51 69.40
C ASN A 190 23.95 10.01 70.37
N THR A 191 22.97 10.74 69.87
CA THR A 191 21.88 11.27 70.70
C THR A 191 20.60 10.47 70.56
N LEU A 192 20.54 9.51 69.64
CA LEU A 192 19.38 8.67 69.40
C LEU A 192 19.62 7.24 69.90
N TYR A 193 18.86 6.89 70.93
CA TYR A 193 18.91 5.58 71.54
C TYR A 193 17.64 4.83 71.26
N SER A 194 17.77 3.62 70.73
CA SER A 194 16.65 2.76 70.40
C SER A 194 16.77 1.44 71.14
N GLN A 195 15.65 0.94 71.65
CA GLN A 195 15.52 -0.42 72.12
C GLN A 195 14.24 -1.04 71.57
N THR A 196 14.37 -2.18 70.91
CA THR A 196 13.21 -2.95 70.45
C THR A 196 12.53 -3.62 71.64
N TRP A 197 11.21 -3.47 71.69
CA TRP A 197 10.31 -4.17 72.60
C TRP A 197 9.23 -4.86 71.78
N MET A 198 8.91 -6.10 72.13
CA MET A 198 7.83 -6.87 71.51
C MET A 198 6.82 -7.19 72.61
N PRO A 199 5.70 -6.44 72.71
CA PRO A 199 4.66 -6.75 73.69
C PRO A 199 3.97 -8.07 73.33
N THR A 200 3.95 -9.05 74.22
CA THR A 200 3.29 -10.35 73.93
C THR A 200 1.88 -10.46 74.54
N GLU A 201 1.46 -9.49 75.36
CA GLU A 201 0.17 -9.52 76.06
C GLU A 201 -0.58 -8.21 75.82
N ALA A 202 -1.87 -8.31 75.50
CA ALA A 202 -2.75 -7.16 75.27
C ALA A 202 -3.12 -6.46 76.59
N GLY A 203 -3.12 -5.13 76.57
CA GLY A 203 -3.41 -4.27 77.71
C GLY A 203 -2.60 -2.98 77.69
N SER A 204 -2.86 -2.07 78.63
CA SER A 204 -2.06 -0.84 78.76
C SER A 204 -0.68 -1.15 79.34
N ALA A 205 0.37 -0.61 78.71
CA ALA A 205 1.75 -0.75 79.12
C ALA A 205 2.41 0.64 79.27
N ALA A 206 3.11 0.85 80.38
CA ALA A 206 3.85 2.08 80.64
C ALA A 206 5.32 1.90 80.27
N ILE A 207 5.76 2.50 79.17
CA ILE A 207 7.17 2.54 78.79
C ILE A 207 7.86 3.67 79.55
N LYS A 208 8.98 3.36 80.19
CA LYS A 208 9.79 4.32 80.94
C LYS A 208 11.23 4.28 80.43
N VAL A 209 11.80 5.46 80.20
CA VAL A 209 13.22 5.61 79.87
C VAL A 209 13.87 6.42 80.98
N PHE A 210 14.93 5.86 81.54
CA PHE A 210 15.69 6.46 82.63
C PHE A 210 17.12 6.74 82.16
N VAL A 211 17.63 7.93 82.45
CA VAL A 211 18.99 8.34 82.12
C VAL A 211 19.76 8.59 83.39
N PHE A 212 20.99 8.08 83.44
CA PHE A 212 21.87 8.11 84.59
C PHE A 212 23.21 8.73 84.22
N ASP A 213 23.84 9.36 85.21
CA ASP A 213 25.22 9.81 85.11
C ASP A 213 26.21 8.67 85.37
N LYS A 214 27.51 8.97 85.27
CA LYS A 214 28.61 8.03 85.48
C LYS A 214 28.70 7.45 86.91
N ASN A 215 28.02 8.06 87.88
CA ASN A 215 27.96 7.59 89.26
C ASN A 215 26.72 6.71 89.51
N ASN A 216 25.99 6.32 88.44
CA ASN A 216 24.72 5.60 88.49
C ASN A 216 23.61 6.37 89.23
N GLN A 217 23.70 7.70 89.33
CA GLN A 217 22.60 8.52 89.81
C GLN A 217 21.67 8.86 88.66
N LYS A 218 20.36 8.68 88.85
CA LYS A 218 19.37 8.99 87.82
C LYS A 218 19.26 10.52 87.67
N ILE A 219 19.51 11.01 86.46
CA ILE A 219 19.54 12.44 86.15
C ILE A 219 18.33 12.91 85.35
N GLU A 220 17.70 12.05 84.54
CA GLU A 220 16.45 12.38 83.84
C GLU A 220 15.56 11.13 83.63
N GLN A 221 14.25 11.32 83.54
CA GLN A 221 13.31 10.24 83.24
C GLN A 221 12.06 10.71 82.51
N LYS A 222 11.59 9.90 81.54
CA LYS A 222 10.31 10.11 80.87
C LYS A 222 9.55 8.80 80.79
N SER A 223 8.23 8.92 80.75
CA SER A 223 7.35 7.79 80.56
C SER A 223 6.25 8.12 79.59
N VAL A 224 5.94 7.17 78.71
CA VAL A 224 4.78 7.20 77.82
C VAL A 224 3.93 5.98 78.13
N SER A 225 2.61 6.17 78.22
CA SER A 225 1.67 5.05 78.36
C SER A 225 1.12 4.72 76.99
N VAL A 226 1.19 3.46 76.61
CA VAL A 226 0.68 2.93 75.34
C VAL A 226 -0.36 1.85 75.62
N THR A 227 -1.22 1.58 74.66
CA THR A 227 -2.20 0.49 74.78
C THR A 227 -1.83 -0.58 73.76
N VAL A 228 -1.49 -1.77 74.24
CA VAL A 228 -1.23 -2.90 73.37
C VAL A 228 -2.57 -3.59 73.10
N GLU A 229 -3.01 -3.55 71.86
CA GLU A 229 -4.17 -4.28 71.40
C GLU A 229 -3.75 -5.71 71.04
N ALA A 230 -4.60 -6.68 71.35
CA ALA A 230 -4.39 -8.05 70.87
C ALA A 230 -4.35 -7.98 69.35
N GLU A 231 -3.40 -8.69 68.71
CA GLU A 231 -3.20 -8.67 67.26
C GLU A 231 -4.52 -8.47 66.53
N ALA A 232 -4.67 -7.28 65.95
CA ALA A 232 -5.43 -7.16 64.74
C ALA A 232 -4.74 -8.12 63.77
N ASN A 233 -5.48 -9.12 63.36
CA ASN A 233 -5.09 -10.00 62.29
C ASN A 233 -5.10 -9.11 61.04
N ASP A 234 -4.02 -8.35 60.82
CA ASP A 234 -3.82 -7.56 59.62
C ASP A 234 -3.52 -8.55 58.50
N ASP A 235 -4.60 -9.01 57.86
CA ASP A 235 -4.53 -9.64 56.56
C ASP A 235 -3.85 -8.64 55.61
N PHE A 236 -2.59 -8.85 55.25
CA PHE A 236 -1.98 -8.13 54.13
C PHE A 236 -2.82 -8.41 52.89
N THR A 237 -3.42 -7.35 52.35
CA THR A 237 -4.35 -7.46 51.24
C THR A 237 -3.64 -7.08 49.97
N ALA A 238 -3.42 -8.04 49.07
CA ALA A 238 -2.86 -7.74 47.76
C ALA A 238 -3.67 -6.63 47.06
N PRO A 239 -3.02 -5.73 46.30
CA PRO A 239 -3.67 -4.57 45.71
C PRO A 239 -4.81 -5.00 44.79
N MET A 240 -5.79 -4.14 44.57
CA MET A 240 -6.78 -4.34 43.52
C MET A 240 -6.37 -3.58 42.28
N VAL A 241 -6.38 -4.26 41.13
CA VAL A 241 -6.13 -3.63 39.83
C VAL A 241 -7.27 -3.95 38.88
N THR A 242 -7.76 -2.93 38.17
CA THR A 242 -8.79 -3.06 37.15
C THR A 242 -8.51 -2.11 35.99
N PHE A 243 -8.80 -2.54 34.77
CA PHE A 243 -8.78 -1.63 33.62
C PHE A 243 -10.03 -0.76 33.64
N ILE A 244 -9.83 0.55 33.54
CA ILE A 244 -10.88 1.52 33.23
C ILE A 244 -11.04 1.57 31.70
N THR A 245 -9.94 1.69 30.97
CA THR A 245 -9.87 1.61 29.49
C THR A 245 -8.62 0.85 29.03
N PRO A 246 -8.66 0.16 27.89
CA PRO A 246 -9.86 -0.13 27.08
C PRO A 246 -10.78 -1.16 27.77
N ALA A 247 -12.02 -1.31 27.28
CA ALA A 247 -12.93 -2.34 27.78
C ALA A 247 -12.51 -3.75 27.31
N ASN A 248 -12.85 -4.79 28.07
CA ASN A 248 -12.61 -6.16 27.63
C ASN A 248 -13.44 -6.49 26.38
N GLY A 249 -12.79 -7.01 25.35
CA GLY A 249 -13.35 -7.23 24.02
C GLY A 249 -13.32 -5.99 23.12
N ALA A 250 -12.71 -4.87 23.55
CA ALA A 250 -12.58 -3.69 22.71
C ALA A 250 -11.88 -4.03 21.40
N THR A 251 -12.31 -3.38 20.33
CA THR A 251 -11.68 -3.45 19.02
C THR A 251 -11.00 -2.13 18.75
N VAL A 252 -9.73 -2.17 18.35
CA VAL A 252 -8.94 -0.98 18.00
C VAL A 252 -8.25 -1.22 16.66
N ASN A 253 -8.08 -0.18 15.86
CA ASN A 253 -7.43 -0.31 14.57
C ASN A 253 -5.90 -0.35 14.69
N GLU A 254 -5.24 -0.98 13.74
CA GLU A 254 -3.78 -0.92 13.59
C GLU A 254 -3.35 0.54 13.40
N ALA A 255 -2.23 0.94 14.00
CA ALA A 255 -1.76 2.32 14.05
C ALA A 255 -2.61 3.34 14.83
N GLU A 256 -3.82 3.01 15.34
CA GLU A 256 -4.54 3.85 16.29
C GLU A 256 -3.94 3.76 17.70
N SER A 257 -3.82 4.90 18.38
CA SER A 257 -3.32 4.95 19.75
C SER A 257 -4.37 4.46 20.75
N VAL A 258 -4.09 3.37 21.47
CA VAL A 258 -4.94 2.82 22.53
C VAL A 258 -4.66 3.54 23.83
N SER A 259 -5.63 4.30 24.36
CA SER A 259 -5.48 4.93 25.67
C SER A 259 -5.80 3.95 26.80
N ILE A 260 -4.78 3.59 27.56
CA ILE A 260 -4.85 2.66 28.68
C ILE A 260 -4.96 3.45 29.97
N SER A 261 -6.05 3.25 30.70
CA SER A 261 -6.29 3.83 32.02
C SER A 261 -6.58 2.71 32.99
N ILE A 262 -5.85 2.69 34.12
CA ILE A 262 -5.94 1.63 35.12
C ILE A 262 -6.32 2.24 36.46
N ASN A 263 -7.26 1.60 37.14
CA ASN A 263 -7.51 1.85 38.55
C ASN A 263 -6.74 0.79 39.35
N ALA A 264 -5.72 1.23 40.06
CA ALA A 264 -4.99 0.40 41.00
C ALA A 264 -5.08 1.06 42.38
N SER A 265 -5.57 0.31 43.36
CA SER A 265 -5.70 0.77 44.74
C SER A 265 -5.33 -0.37 45.65
N ASP A 266 -4.64 -0.04 46.73
CA ASP A 266 -4.32 -0.99 47.77
C ASP A 266 -5.16 -0.67 49.01
N ALA A 267 -5.66 -1.69 49.72
CA ALA A 267 -6.59 -1.47 50.84
C ALA A 267 -5.86 -0.97 52.10
N ASP A 268 -4.57 -1.32 52.25
CA ASP A 268 -3.62 -0.79 53.22
C ASP A 268 -2.81 0.42 52.69
N ASN A 269 -3.05 0.79 51.43
CA ASN A 269 -2.66 2.05 50.79
C ASN A 269 -1.13 2.20 50.63
N ASP A 270 -0.45 1.11 50.30
CA ASP A 270 1.01 1.04 50.11
C ASP A 270 1.43 0.47 48.74
N LEU A 271 0.58 0.65 47.73
CA LEU A 271 0.89 0.34 46.32
C LEU A 271 2.22 0.98 45.88
N THR A 272 3.17 0.19 45.38
CA THR A 272 4.50 0.68 44.97
C THR A 272 4.69 0.75 43.46
N LYS A 273 4.15 -0.22 42.71
CA LYS A 273 4.45 -0.36 41.28
C LYS A 273 3.25 -0.84 40.49
N LEU A 274 3.11 -0.31 39.28
CA LEU A 274 2.16 -0.83 38.29
C LEU A 274 2.87 -1.04 36.93
N VAL A 275 2.71 -2.23 36.34
CA VAL A 275 3.28 -2.58 35.03
C VAL A 275 2.17 -3.03 34.09
N VAL A 276 2.20 -2.56 32.84
CA VAL A 276 1.26 -2.94 31.79
C VAL A 276 1.99 -3.66 30.66
N ASN A 277 1.46 -4.81 30.26
CA ASN A 277 2.00 -5.65 29.18
C ASN A 277 0.95 -5.89 28.08
N ALA A 278 1.41 -5.99 26.83
CA ALA A 278 0.64 -6.50 25.68
C ALA A 278 1.28 -7.79 25.16
N ASN A 279 0.56 -8.91 25.14
CA ASN A 279 1.07 -10.23 24.70
C ASN A 279 2.43 -10.61 25.32
N ASN A 280 2.61 -10.32 26.62
CA ASN A 280 3.84 -10.51 27.42
C ASN A 280 4.99 -9.52 27.16
N GLN A 281 4.80 -8.47 26.36
CA GLN A 281 5.77 -7.39 26.19
C GLN A 281 5.36 -6.17 27.03
N GLN A 282 6.28 -5.63 27.83
CA GLN A 282 6.03 -4.43 28.64
C GLN A 282 5.84 -3.20 27.73
N ILE A 283 4.72 -2.50 27.93
CA ILE A 283 4.35 -1.29 27.20
C ILE A 283 4.40 -0.04 28.09
N CYS A 284 4.07 -0.16 29.39
CA CYS A 284 4.08 0.95 30.35
C CYS A 284 4.54 0.49 31.75
N THR A 285 5.13 1.41 32.53
CA THR A 285 5.47 1.21 33.94
C THR A 285 5.26 2.50 34.73
N PHE A 286 4.73 2.39 35.95
CA PHE A 286 4.47 3.51 36.85
C PHE A 286 5.08 3.23 38.23
N ASP A 287 5.63 4.28 38.85
CA ASP A 287 6.04 4.29 40.25
C ASP A 287 4.89 4.89 41.08
N ALA A 288 4.06 4.01 41.65
CA ALA A 288 2.84 4.38 42.37
C ALA A 288 3.10 5.14 43.68
N THR A 289 4.36 5.27 44.09
CA THR A 289 4.74 6.14 45.23
C THR A 289 4.81 7.63 44.85
N THR A 290 4.86 7.93 43.55
CA THR A 290 5.05 9.30 43.01
C THR A 290 3.92 9.76 42.10
N VAL A 291 3.08 8.85 41.62
CA VAL A 291 1.91 9.14 40.77
C VAL A 291 0.69 8.37 41.27
N ASP A 292 -0.45 9.03 41.29
CA ASP A 292 -1.76 8.49 41.68
C ASP A 292 -2.71 8.32 40.47
N VAL A 293 -2.25 8.67 39.26
CA VAL A 293 -2.96 8.49 37.99
C VAL A 293 -2.16 7.57 37.06
N PHE A 294 -2.76 6.44 36.68
CA PHE A 294 -2.12 5.42 35.86
C PHE A 294 -2.67 5.37 34.45
N THR A 295 -2.16 6.26 33.59
CA THR A 295 -2.56 6.38 32.20
C THR A 295 -1.37 6.35 31.25
N CYS A 296 -1.46 5.59 30.16
CA CYS A 296 -0.49 5.62 29.07
C CYS A 296 -1.16 5.29 27.73
N ASP A 297 -0.57 5.78 26.66
CA ASP A 297 -1.03 5.46 25.30
C ASP A 297 -0.12 4.40 24.67
N TRP A 298 -0.73 3.44 23.99
CA TRP A 298 -0.03 2.33 23.34
C TRP A 298 -0.53 2.14 21.91
N GLN A 299 0.39 2.15 20.94
CA GLN A 299 0.07 1.94 19.53
C GLN A 299 0.40 0.49 19.11
N PRO A 300 -0.58 -0.30 18.63
CA PRO A 300 -0.37 -1.66 18.18
C PRO A 300 0.28 -1.69 16.78
N THR A 301 1.17 -2.67 16.55
CA THR A 301 1.96 -2.80 15.30
C THR A 301 1.65 -4.08 14.49
N LYS A 302 0.70 -4.89 14.96
CA LYS A 302 0.24 -6.12 14.30
C LYS A 302 -1.23 -6.38 14.60
N THR A 303 -1.98 -6.85 13.61
CA THR A 303 -3.38 -7.27 13.75
C THR A 303 -3.54 -8.60 14.49
N GLY A 304 -4.71 -8.83 15.08
CA GLY A 304 -5.06 -10.04 15.84
C GLY A 304 -5.49 -9.78 17.29
N SER A 305 -5.79 -10.85 18.01
CA SER A 305 -6.16 -10.75 19.44
C SER A 305 -4.93 -10.40 20.28
N VAL A 306 -5.03 -9.36 21.10
CA VAL A 306 -4.00 -8.93 22.05
C VAL A 306 -4.53 -9.04 23.47
N THR A 307 -3.80 -9.75 24.33
CA THR A 307 -4.06 -9.77 25.77
C THR A 307 -3.29 -8.65 26.45
N LEU A 308 -4.01 -7.67 27.00
CA LEU A 308 -3.45 -6.66 27.89
C LEU A 308 -3.47 -7.18 29.33
N SER A 309 -2.38 -6.99 30.05
CA SER A 309 -2.22 -7.41 31.45
C SER A 309 -1.62 -6.29 32.29
N ALA A 310 -2.33 -5.88 33.35
CA ALA A 310 -1.89 -4.89 34.32
C ALA A 310 -1.57 -5.58 35.64
N ILE A 311 -0.36 -5.35 36.16
CA ILE A 311 0.16 -5.99 37.37
C ILE A 311 0.48 -4.88 38.38
N ALA A 312 -0.32 -4.79 39.44
CA ALA A 312 -0.11 -3.90 40.58
C ALA A 312 0.68 -4.64 41.66
N THR A 313 1.62 -3.97 42.33
CA THR A 313 2.47 -4.56 43.37
C THR A 313 2.61 -3.59 44.54
N ASP A 314 2.41 -4.07 45.76
CA ASP A 314 2.53 -3.30 47.01
C ASP A 314 3.96 -3.32 47.57
N ALA A 315 4.15 -2.79 48.78
CA ALA A 315 5.45 -2.71 49.44
C ALA A 315 5.96 -4.07 49.97
N GLN A 316 5.06 -5.05 50.17
CA GLN A 316 5.34 -6.41 50.63
C GLN A 316 5.56 -7.37 49.46
N ASN A 317 5.46 -6.88 48.21
CA ASN A 317 5.53 -7.62 46.96
C ASN A 317 4.34 -8.57 46.72
N LEU A 318 3.19 -8.33 47.37
CA LEU A 318 1.95 -8.97 46.90
C LEU A 318 1.49 -8.25 45.64
N SER A 319 0.90 -9.01 44.73
CA SER A 319 0.47 -8.48 43.45
C SER A 319 -0.86 -9.04 43.04
N SER A 320 -1.62 -8.22 42.33
CA SER A 320 -2.78 -8.67 41.59
C SER A 320 -2.58 -8.39 40.12
N THR A 321 -3.28 -9.15 39.30
CA THR A 321 -3.25 -9.03 37.85
C THR A 321 -4.66 -8.92 37.33
N ALA A 322 -4.92 -7.88 36.55
CA ALA A 322 -6.07 -7.80 35.68
C ALA A 322 -5.62 -8.11 34.25
N SER A 323 -6.41 -8.88 33.53
CA SER A 323 -6.18 -9.11 32.12
C SER A 323 -7.48 -8.93 31.34
N LEU A 324 -7.36 -8.38 30.14
CA LEU A 324 -8.43 -8.29 29.19
C LEU A 324 -7.89 -8.58 27.79
N ASN A 325 -8.77 -9.01 26.90
CA ASN A 325 -8.43 -9.19 25.51
C ASN A 325 -9.03 -8.05 24.70
N ILE A 326 -8.22 -7.43 23.85
CA ILE A 326 -8.71 -6.55 22.80
C ILE A 326 -8.38 -7.19 21.44
N THR A 327 -9.12 -6.80 20.42
CA THR A 327 -8.87 -7.22 19.04
C THR A 327 -8.28 -6.05 18.27
N ILE A 328 -7.06 -6.21 17.78
CA ILE A 328 -6.48 -5.27 16.82
C ILE A 328 -6.96 -5.68 15.43
N LYS A 329 -7.76 -4.84 14.80
CA LYS A 329 -8.14 -5.01 13.40
C LYS A 329 -7.25 -4.16 12.53
N GLU A 330 -7.08 -4.53 11.28
CA GLU A 330 -6.52 -3.59 10.31
C GLU A 330 -7.39 -2.34 10.29
N GLU A 331 -6.77 -1.15 10.25
CA GLU A 331 -7.52 0.09 10.08
C GLU A 331 -8.30 0.00 8.77
N THR A 332 -9.62 -0.18 8.89
CA THR A 332 -10.50 0.10 7.77
C THR A 332 -10.49 1.61 7.63
N VAL A 333 -9.63 2.14 6.76
CA VAL A 333 -9.90 3.42 6.14
C VAL A 333 -11.31 3.26 5.56
N GLU A 334 -12.31 3.88 6.19
CA GLU A 334 -13.64 3.86 5.59
C GLU A 334 -13.46 4.46 4.19
N PRO A 335 -13.70 3.69 3.10
CA PRO A 335 -13.92 4.35 1.83
C PRO A 335 -15.04 5.37 2.06
N PRO A 336 -14.99 6.54 1.41
CA PRO A 336 -16.05 7.55 1.58
C PRO A 336 -17.39 6.83 1.52
N VAL A 337 -18.18 7.00 2.60
CA VAL A 337 -19.48 6.36 2.86
C VAL A 337 -20.05 5.80 1.56
N THR A 338 -19.88 4.50 1.33
CA THR A 338 -20.48 3.87 0.15
C THR A 338 -21.99 3.95 0.38
N PRO A 339 -22.71 4.71 -0.46
CA PRO A 339 -24.17 4.63 -0.49
C PRO A 339 -24.53 3.17 -0.78
N PRO A 340 -25.71 2.69 -0.38
CA PRO A 340 -26.13 1.34 -0.72
C PRO A 340 -25.96 1.16 -2.23
N VAL A 341 -25.41 0.01 -2.65
CA VAL A 341 -25.29 -0.34 -4.07
C VAL A 341 -26.68 -0.23 -4.68
N GLY A 342 -26.92 0.84 -5.45
CA GLY A 342 -28.22 1.20 -6.02
C GLY A 342 -28.76 2.59 -5.63
N GLY A 343 -28.38 3.14 -4.47
CA GLY A 343 -29.12 4.22 -3.77
C GLY A 343 -28.98 5.65 -4.27
N LEU A 344 -27.84 6.06 -4.83
CA LEU A 344 -27.64 7.49 -5.21
C LEU A 344 -28.47 7.92 -6.41
N CYS A 345 -28.89 6.96 -7.21
CA CYS A 345 -29.54 7.19 -8.48
C CYS A 345 -30.98 6.68 -8.53
N GLU A 346 -31.52 6.11 -7.44
CA GLU A 346 -32.86 5.51 -7.42
C GLU A 346 -33.96 6.52 -7.78
N GLU A 347 -33.74 7.80 -7.48
CA GLU A 347 -34.69 8.88 -7.75
C GLU A 347 -34.64 9.42 -9.19
N PHE A 348 -33.64 9.02 -9.98
CA PHE A 348 -33.44 9.51 -11.34
C PHE A 348 -33.97 8.53 -12.39
N ASN A 349 -34.46 9.08 -13.50
CA ASN A 349 -34.89 8.34 -14.67
C ASN A 349 -33.73 7.54 -15.30
N VAL A 350 -33.92 6.24 -15.56
CA VAL A 350 -32.92 5.39 -16.25
C VAL A 350 -33.20 5.37 -17.74
N TYR A 351 -32.23 5.76 -18.56
CA TYR A 351 -32.36 5.69 -20.03
C TYR A 351 -32.70 4.26 -20.49
N PRO A 352 -33.68 4.05 -21.40
CA PRO A 352 -34.32 5.03 -22.29
C PRO A 352 -35.61 5.67 -21.75
N ASP A 353 -35.92 5.53 -20.47
CA ASP A 353 -37.12 6.13 -19.85
C ASP A 353 -36.86 7.62 -19.59
N TRP A 354 -36.98 8.42 -20.63
CA TRP A 354 -36.76 9.87 -20.62
C TRP A 354 -37.56 10.61 -19.53
N THR A 355 -36.99 11.68 -18.98
CA THR A 355 -37.67 12.58 -18.01
C THR A 355 -38.91 13.26 -18.59
N ARG A 356 -39.01 13.34 -19.93
CA ARG A 356 -40.12 13.93 -20.70
C ARG A 356 -40.42 13.04 -21.91
N ASP A 357 -41.43 13.39 -22.71
CA ASP A 357 -41.75 12.65 -23.94
C ASP A 357 -40.59 12.67 -24.95
N GLY A 358 -39.73 11.64 -24.89
CA GLY A 358 -38.64 11.36 -25.81
C GLY A 358 -37.44 12.30 -25.76
N HIS A 359 -37.21 13.03 -24.65
CA HIS A 359 -36.08 13.95 -24.49
C HIS A 359 -35.83 14.34 -23.01
N ALA A 360 -34.69 14.97 -22.75
CA ALA A 360 -34.38 15.66 -21.49
C ALA A 360 -34.26 17.17 -21.71
N GLY A 361 -34.73 17.99 -20.77
CA GLY A 361 -34.50 19.44 -20.76
C GLY A 361 -33.29 19.85 -19.92
N GLY A 362 -32.81 21.08 -20.08
CA GLY A 362 -31.69 21.59 -19.29
C GLY A 362 -31.94 21.49 -17.78
N GLY A 363 -31.00 20.87 -17.06
CA GLY A 363 -31.06 20.57 -15.63
C GLY A 363 -31.64 19.18 -15.29
N ASP A 364 -32.33 18.51 -16.22
CA ASP A 364 -32.88 17.17 -15.98
C ASP A 364 -31.73 16.17 -15.78
N ILE A 365 -31.91 15.21 -14.86
CA ILE A 365 -30.90 14.18 -14.55
C ILE A 365 -31.39 12.83 -15.04
N MET A 366 -30.52 12.10 -15.72
CA MET A 366 -30.78 10.76 -16.21
C MET A 366 -29.61 9.82 -15.93
N VAL A 367 -29.93 8.58 -15.60
CA VAL A 367 -28.97 7.51 -15.34
C VAL A 367 -28.76 6.72 -16.63
N HIS A 368 -27.50 6.49 -16.97
CA HIS A 368 -27.10 5.60 -18.03
C HIS A 368 -25.80 4.90 -17.63
N LYS A 369 -25.75 3.57 -17.72
CA LYS A 369 -24.58 2.74 -17.37
C LYS A 369 -24.00 3.02 -15.97
N ASN A 370 -24.88 3.05 -14.96
CA ASN A 370 -24.52 3.31 -13.55
C ASN A 370 -23.93 4.71 -13.28
N ILE A 371 -24.15 5.65 -14.19
CA ILE A 371 -23.71 7.04 -14.08
C ILE A 371 -24.91 7.97 -14.28
N ALA A 372 -25.11 8.92 -13.37
CA ALA A 372 -26.08 9.99 -13.54
C ALA A 372 -25.46 11.16 -14.31
N TYR A 373 -26.19 11.65 -15.31
CA TYR A 373 -25.83 12.79 -16.14
C TYR A 373 -26.90 13.87 -16.02
N SER A 374 -26.48 15.12 -15.88
CA SER A 374 -27.37 16.27 -15.98
C SER A 374 -27.33 16.83 -17.41
N ALA A 375 -28.49 17.00 -18.02
CA ALA A 375 -28.60 17.63 -19.34
C ALA A 375 -28.22 19.12 -19.22
N ALA A 376 -27.21 19.57 -19.95
CA ALA A 376 -26.80 20.97 -19.96
C ALA A 376 -27.86 21.89 -20.59
N TYR A 377 -28.59 21.37 -21.57
CA TYR A 377 -29.70 22.01 -22.28
C TYR A 377 -30.63 20.92 -22.86
N TRP A 378 -31.58 21.30 -23.71
CA TRP A 378 -32.47 20.31 -24.35
C TRP A 378 -31.67 19.29 -25.17
N THR A 379 -31.92 18.00 -24.96
CA THR A 379 -31.24 16.93 -25.70
C THR A 379 -32.11 15.69 -25.87
N GLN A 380 -31.83 14.96 -26.96
CA GLN A 380 -32.37 13.64 -27.29
C GLN A 380 -31.26 12.60 -27.47
N SER A 381 -30.01 12.96 -27.21
CA SER A 381 -28.88 12.04 -27.29
C SER A 381 -28.75 11.22 -26.02
N VAL A 382 -28.19 10.02 -26.13
CA VAL A 382 -28.03 9.09 -25.01
C VAL A 382 -27.26 9.77 -23.85
N PRO A 383 -27.67 9.64 -22.58
CA PRO A 383 -26.98 10.32 -21.50
C PRO A 383 -25.48 10.00 -21.44
N GLY A 384 -24.68 11.06 -21.43
CA GLY A 384 -23.21 10.99 -21.47
C GLY A 384 -22.59 10.75 -22.84
N SER A 385 -23.37 10.72 -23.93
CA SER A 385 -22.83 10.45 -25.27
C SER A 385 -22.19 11.65 -25.96
N ASP A 386 -22.49 12.87 -25.52
CA ASP A 386 -21.97 14.10 -26.12
C ASP A 386 -21.99 15.28 -25.11
N ALA A 387 -21.57 16.45 -25.58
CA ALA A 387 -21.48 17.68 -24.78
C ALA A 387 -22.83 18.29 -24.34
N SER A 388 -23.97 17.70 -24.71
CA SER A 388 -25.28 18.08 -24.15
C SER A 388 -25.50 17.52 -22.75
N TRP A 389 -24.63 16.61 -22.29
CA TRP A 389 -24.64 16.01 -20.97
C TRP A 389 -23.41 16.42 -20.16
N ALA A 390 -23.62 16.72 -18.89
CA ALA A 390 -22.56 16.89 -17.90
C ALA A 390 -22.65 15.73 -16.90
N LEU A 391 -21.50 15.15 -16.56
CA LEU A 391 -21.42 14.15 -15.49
C LEU A 391 -21.97 14.74 -14.19
N HIS A 392 -22.94 14.07 -13.57
CA HIS A 392 -23.51 14.46 -12.27
C HIS A 392 -22.85 13.68 -11.13
N LEU A 393 -22.99 12.35 -11.13
CA LEU A 393 -22.35 11.46 -10.15
C LEU A 393 -22.29 10.02 -10.68
N ASN A 394 -21.40 9.19 -10.12
CA ASN A 394 -21.45 7.74 -10.31
C ASN A 394 -22.40 7.14 -9.26
N CYS A 395 -23.30 6.26 -9.69
CA CYS A 395 -24.40 5.77 -8.85
C CYS A 395 -23.94 4.85 -7.70
N ASP A 396 -22.71 4.36 -7.76
CA ASP A 396 -22.06 3.55 -6.72
C ASP A 396 -21.28 4.38 -5.69
N GLY A 397 -21.27 5.72 -5.82
CA GLY A 397 -20.56 6.63 -4.92
C GLY A 397 -19.08 6.81 -5.23
N SER A 398 -18.55 6.20 -6.29
CA SER A 398 -17.19 6.50 -6.77
C SER A 398 -17.07 7.96 -7.23
N GLU A 399 -15.86 8.51 -7.14
CA GLU A 399 -15.60 9.92 -7.45
C GLU A 399 -16.02 10.25 -8.90
N PRO A 400 -16.77 11.35 -9.14
CA PRO A 400 -17.10 11.78 -10.49
C PRO A 400 -15.84 11.97 -11.36
N GLY A 401 -15.80 11.33 -12.52
CA GLY A 401 -14.67 11.39 -13.47
C GLY A 401 -13.72 10.20 -13.37
N THR A 402 -13.95 9.32 -12.40
CA THR A 402 -13.33 7.99 -12.29
C THR A 402 -14.25 6.90 -12.84
N ALA A 403 -13.69 5.73 -13.13
CA ALA A 403 -14.46 4.57 -13.56
C ALA A 403 -15.48 4.16 -12.48
N PRO A 404 -16.77 3.93 -12.82
CA PRO A 404 -17.68 3.31 -11.88
C PRO A 404 -17.18 1.91 -11.53
N VAL A 405 -17.52 1.43 -10.33
CA VAL A 405 -17.08 0.13 -9.82
C VAL A 405 -17.57 -1.01 -10.72
N LEU A 406 -18.72 -0.87 -11.37
CA LEU A 406 -19.18 -1.76 -12.44
C LEU A 406 -18.90 -1.14 -13.80
N SER A 407 -17.66 -1.30 -14.28
CA SER A 407 -17.22 -0.86 -15.61
C SER A 407 -16.47 -1.99 -16.33
N LEU A 408 -16.35 -1.88 -17.65
CA LEU A 408 -15.52 -2.78 -18.44
C LEU A 408 -14.08 -2.81 -17.88
N PRO A 409 -13.55 -3.99 -17.49
CA PRO A 409 -12.19 -4.09 -17.02
C PRO A 409 -11.16 -3.76 -18.10
N ASN A 410 -10.15 -3.00 -17.70
CA ASN A 410 -8.96 -2.75 -18.48
C ASN A 410 -7.72 -3.02 -17.60
N PRO A 411 -7.48 -4.29 -17.22
CA PRO A 411 -6.46 -4.62 -16.24
C PRO A 411 -5.05 -4.37 -16.79
N MET A 412 -4.17 -3.88 -15.91
CA MET A 412 -2.77 -3.60 -16.24
C MET A 412 -1.94 -4.89 -16.40
N ASP A 413 -2.33 -5.94 -15.67
CA ASP A 413 -1.72 -7.27 -15.65
C ASP A 413 -2.79 -8.35 -15.91
N PRO A 414 -2.44 -9.47 -16.56
CA PRO A 414 -3.39 -10.56 -16.81
C PRO A 414 -3.77 -11.31 -15.52
N VAL A 415 -4.91 -12.00 -15.55
CA VAL A 415 -5.29 -12.91 -14.46
C VAL A 415 -4.32 -14.09 -14.41
N ARG A 416 -3.81 -14.39 -13.21
CA ARG A 416 -2.98 -15.57 -12.96
C ARG A 416 -3.78 -16.85 -13.21
N LEU A 417 -3.26 -17.71 -14.07
CA LEU A 417 -3.92 -18.95 -14.51
C LEU A 417 -3.49 -20.19 -13.73
N GLU A 418 -2.97 -19.98 -12.53
CA GLU A 418 -2.52 -21.02 -11.63
C GLU A 418 -3.71 -21.55 -10.82
N VAL A 419 -3.95 -22.86 -10.93
CA VAL A 419 -5.00 -23.57 -10.18
C VAL A 419 -4.38 -24.81 -9.57
N ALA A 420 -4.54 -24.98 -8.25
CA ALA A 420 -3.95 -26.12 -7.55
C ALA A 420 -4.43 -27.45 -8.15
N GLY A 421 -3.48 -28.37 -8.38
CA GLY A 421 -3.72 -29.65 -9.05
C GLY A 421 -3.66 -29.62 -10.58
N TRP A 422 -3.50 -28.45 -11.20
CA TRP A 422 -3.36 -28.29 -12.64
C TRP A 422 -1.92 -27.94 -13.04
N PRO A 423 -1.46 -28.35 -14.24
CA PRO A 423 -0.11 -28.05 -14.71
C PRO A 423 0.01 -26.58 -15.15
N ASN A 424 1.25 -26.08 -15.24
CA ASN A 424 1.56 -24.76 -15.78
C ASN A 424 1.45 -24.64 -17.32
N THR A 425 0.77 -25.59 -17.96
CA THR A 425 0.53 -25.61 -19.40
C THR A 425 -0.96 -25.79 -19.64
N PHE A 426 -1.47 -25.20 -20.72
CA PHE A 426 -2.89 -25.22 -21.04
C PHE A 426 -3.35 -26.67 -21.26
N VAL A 427 -4.43 -27.06 -20.60
CA VAL A 427 -4.97 -28.42 -20.69
C VAL A 427 -6.10 -28.48 -21.70
N VAL A 428 -6.00 -29.40 -22.66
CA VAL A 428 -7.13 -29.77 -23.53
C VAL A 428 -7.42 -31.24 -23.34
N ALA A 429 -8.68 -31.57 -23.06
CA ALA A 429 -9.07 -32.94 -22.79
C ALA A 429 -10.48 -33.28 -23.31
N SER A 430 -10.69 -34.57 -23.55
CA SER A 430 -11.95 -35.26 -23.79
C SER A 430 -12.18 -36.29 -22.67
N PRO A 431 -13.35 -36.94 -22.58
CA PRO A 431 -13.61 -37.94 -21.54
C PRO A 431 -12.66 -39.16 -21.54
N SER A 432 -11.91 -39.39 -22.62
CA SER A 432 -10.96 -40.50 -22.75
C SER A 432 -9.48 -40.12 -22.69
N SER A 433 -9.14 -38.82 -22.63
CA SER A 433 -7.75 -38.36 -22.57
C SER A 433 -7.31 -38.06 -21.14
N ALA A 434 -5.99 -38.09 -20.88
CA ALA A 434 -5.44 -37.73 -19.58
C ALA A 434 -5.65 -36.24 -19.26
N ALA A 435 -6.16 -35.95 -18.07
CA ALA A 435 -6.30 -34.61 -17.49
C ALA A 435 -6.38 -34.73 -15.96
N PRO A 436 -6.16 -33.62 -15.21
CA PRO A 436 -6.54 -33.56 -13.81
C PRO A 436 -8.01 -33.96 -13.63
N THR A 437 -8.30 -34.77 -12.61
CA THR A 437 -9.64 -35.31 -12.36
C THR A 437 -10.60 -34.18 -12.01
N THR A 438 -11.81 -34.22 -12.59
CA THR A 438 -12.90 -33.31 -12.23
C THR A 438 -14.12 -34.07 -11.73
N LEU A 439 -14.92 -33.44 -10.87
CA LEU A 439 -16.19 -33.94 -10.37
C LEU A 439 -17.26 -32.87 -10.57
N THR A 440 -18.28 -33.14 -11.37
CA THR A 440 -19.42 -32.20 -11.49
C THR A 440 -20.49 -32.53 -10.47
N ILE A 441 -20.84 -31.56 -9.62
CA ILE A 441 -21.91 -31.68 -8.63
C ILE A 441 -23.07 -30.77 -9.08
N ALA A 442 -24.20 -31.37 -9.44
CA ALA A 442 -25.41 -30.63 -9.73
C ALA A 442 -26.12 -30.21 -8.43
N THR A 443 -26.45 -28.94 -8.32
CA THR A 443 -27.17 -28.36 -7.16
C THR A 443 -28.68 -28.32 -7.41
N SER A 444 -29.45 -27.83 -6.43
CA SER A 444 -30.88 -27.55 -6.64
C SER A 444 -31.10 -26.59 -7.80
N ASN A 445 -32.07 -26.88 -8.64
CA ASN A 445 -32.52 -25.93 -9.66
C ASN A 445 -33.41 -24.85 -9.03
N SER A 446 -33.51 -23.71 -9.72
CA SER A 446 -34.31 -22.54 -9.32
C SER A 446 -35.73 -22.87 -8.82
N VAL A 447 -36.41 -23.81 -9.47
CA VAL A 447 -37.79 -24.23 -9.13
C VAL A 447 -37.93 -24.97 -7.81
N ASP A 448 -36.85 -25.55 -7.29
CA ASP A 448 -36.84 -26.36 -6.07
C ASP A 448 -36.34 -25.58 -4.84
N LEU A 449 -35.83 -24.36 -5.02
CA LEU A 449 -35.24 -23.56 -3.93
C LEU A 449 -36.24 -23.14 -2.84
N ALA A 450 -37.52 -23.00 -3.20
CA ALA A 450 -38.59 -22.64 -2.26
C ALA A 450 -39.04 -23.81 -1.37
N ASP A 451 -38.70 -25.05 -1.72
CA ASP A 451 -39.08 -26.26 -1.00
C ASP A 451 -37.92 -26.69 -0.08
N ILE A 452 -38.10 -26.49 1.23
CA ILE A 452 -37.07 -26.74 2.23
C ILE A 452 -36.63 -28.22 2.29
N ASP A 453 -37.54 -29.16 2.04
CA ASP A 453 -37.23 -30.59 2.09
C ASP A 453 -36.36 -30.97 0.89
N LYS A 454 -36.71 -30.48 -0.30
CA LYS A 454 -35.88 -30.66 -1.50
C LYS A 454 -34.52 -29.98 -1.36
N LEU A 455 -34.50 -28.76 -0.81
CA LEU A 455 -33.25 -28.02 -0.57
C LEU A 455 -32.35 -28.76 0.42
N THR A 456 -32.92 -29.31 1.50
CA THR A 456 -32.18 -30.14 2.47
C THR A 456 -31.58 -31.38 1.79
N ILE A 457 -32.37 -32.09 0.98
CA ILE A 457 -31.90 -33.28 0.23
C ILE A 457 -30.76 -32.90 -0.73
N ALA A 458 -30.85 -31.76 -1.39
CA ALA A 458 -29.79 -31.28 -2.27
C ALA A 458 -28.50 -30.98 -1.49
N PHE A 459 -28.57 -30.29 -0.35
CA PHE A 459 -27.39 -30.07 0.50
C PHE A 459 -26.77 -31.38 1.00
N VAL A 460 -27.59 -32.37 1.40
CA VAL A 460 -27.10 -33.72 1.74
C VAL A 460 -26.32 -34.32 0.57
N SER A 461 -26.88 -34.27 -0.63
CA SER A 461 -26.22 -34.80 -1.83
C SER A 461 -24.89 -34.10 -2.15
N VAL A 462 -24.83 -32.77 -2.01
CA VAL A 462 -23.60 -32.00 -2.21
C VAL A 462 -22.54 -32.38 -1.19
N ILE A 463 -22.89 -32.49 0.10
CA ILE A 463 -21.97 -32.92 1.17
C ILE A 463 -21.40 -34.31 0.88
N GLU A 464 -22.26 -35.28 0.53
CA GLU A 464 -21.85 -36.66 0.25
C GLU A 464 -20.94 -36.78 -0.98
N GLN A 465 -21.22 -36.02 -2.04
CA GLN A 465 -20.40 -36.01 -3.27
C GLN A 465 -19.07 -35.29 -3.04
N ALA A 466 -19.06 -34.14 -2.37
CA ALA A 466 -17.85 -33.41 -2.06
C ALA A 466 -16.89 -34.22 -1.17
N ASN A 467 -17.41 -34.99 -0.20
CA ASN A 467 -16.61 -35.93 0.61
C ASN A 467 -15.87 -37.00 -0.24
N GLN A 468 -16.33 -37.27 -1.46
CA GLN A 468 -15.74 -38.25 -2.38
C GLN A 468 -14.77 -37.61 -3.39
N ALA A 469 -14.64 -36.28 -3.40
CA ALA A 469 -13.86 -35.57 -4.41
C ALA A 469 -12.35 -35.82 -4.30
N GLY A 470 -11.82 -36.01 -3.09
CA GLY A 470 -10.39 -36.14 -2.87
C GLY A 470 -9.65 -34.89 -3.35
N THR A 471 -8.76 -35.05 -4.34
CA THR A 471 -8.04 -33.93 -5.00
C THR A 471 -8.65 -33.54 -6.35
N ALA A 472 -9.82 -34.08 -6.71
CA ALA A 472 -10.48 -33.72 -7.96
C ALA A 472 -11.01 -32.28 -7.88
N SER A 473 -10.90 -31.53 -8.98
CA SER A 473 -11.53 -30.20 -9.06
C SER A 473 -13.04 -30.33 -9.20
N ILE A 474 -13.79 -29.65 -8.33
CA ILE A 474 -15.25 -29.71 -8.29
C ILE A 474 -15.84 -28.62 -9.20
N ILE A 475 -16.73 -29.00 -10.10
CA ILE A 475 -17.54 -28.08 -10.90
C ILE A 475 -18.95 -28.07 -10.30
N ILE A 476 -19.34 -26.94 -9.70
CA ILE A 476 -20.68 -26.74 -9.15
C ILE A 476 -21.59 -26.30 -10.29
N SER A 477 -22.56 -27.14 -10.63
CA SER A 477 -23.51 -26.91 -11.72
C SER A 477 -24.88 -26.47 -11.21
N SER A 478 -25.43 -25.41 -11.80
CA SER A 478 -26.73 -24.85 -11.42
C SER A 478 -27.34 -24.00 -12.54
N ASP A 479 -28.67 -24.07 -12.70
CA ASP A 479 -29.43 -23.08 -13.49
C ASP A 479 -29.67 -21.77 -12.73
N VAL A 480 -29.40 -21.76 -11.41
CA VAL A 480 -29.74 -20.65 -10.52
C VAL A 480 -28.92 -19.41 -10.82
N LEU A 481 -27.62 -19.54 -11.07
CA LEU A 481 -26.78 -18.40 -11.42
C LEU A 481 -27.17 -17.79 -12.77
N ASP A 482 -27.40 -18.64 -13.77
CA ASP A 482 -27.85 -18.20 -15.10
C ASP A 482 -29.21 -17.45 -15.01
N ASN A 483 -30.15 -17.96 -14.21
CA ASN A 483 -31.44 -17.30 -13.98
C ASN A 483 -31.33 -16.02 -13.13
N ALA A 484 -30.41 -15.98 -12.16
CA ALA A 484 -30.20 -14.83 -11.28
C ALA A 484 -29.41 -13.70 -11.95
N THR A 485 -28.75 -13.96 -13.09
CA THR A 485 -27.87 -12.99 -13.78
C THR A 485 -28.59 -11.68 -14.12
N GLN A 486 -29.89 -11.72 -14.44
CA GLN A 486 -30.62 -10.52 -14.86
C GLN A 486 -31.09 -9.63 -13.70
N ASP A 487 -31.43 -10.20 -12.55
CA ASP A 487 -32.12 -9.49 -11.46
C ASP A 487 -31.46 -9.71 -10.09
N LYS A 488 -30.23 -10.22 -10.07
CA LYS A 488 -29.48 -10.57 -8.86
C LYS A 488 -30.21 -11.61 -8.00
N GLY A 489 -31.07 -12.41 -8.64
CA GLY A 489 -31.91 -13.43 -8.02
C GLY A 489 -33.03 -12.89 -7.14
N LEU A 490 -33.42 -11.62 -7.30
CA LEU A 490 -34.56 -11.03 -6.60
C LEU A 490 -35.86 -11.82 -6.84
N SER A 491 -36.06 -12.34 -8.05
CA SER A 491 -37.19 -13.19 -8.43
C SER A 491 -37.27 -14.51 -7.67
N LEU A 492 -36.15 -15.02 -7.15
CA LEU A 492 -36.08 -16.28 -6.40
C LEU A 492 -36.63 -16.14 -4.98
N GLY A 493 -36.76 -14.91 -4.47
CA GLY A 493 -37.32 -14.61 -3.16
C GLY A 493 -36.50 -15.18 -2.00
N THR A 494 -37.19 -15.46 -0.89
CA THR A 494 -36.57 -16.01 0.32
C THR A 494 -36.26 -17.50 0.17
N ILE A 495 -35.05 -17.91 0.55
CA ILE A 495 -34.60 -19.31 0.52
C ILE A 495 -34.19 -19.70 1.94
N ALA A 496 -34.74 -20.78 2.49
CA ALA A 496 -34.49 -21.21 3.87
C ALA A 496 -33.13 -21.92 4.06
N VAL A 497 -32.04 -21.25 3.68
CA VAL A 497 -30.67 -21.78 3.60
C VAL A 497 -30.19 -22.30 4.95
N GLN A 498 -30.27 -21.47 5.99
CA GLN A 498 -29.73 -21.80 7.31
C GLN A 498 -30.36 -23.10 7.85
N GLN A 499 -31.69 -23.18 7.83
CA GLN A 499 -32.42 -24.34 8.34
C GLN A 499 -32.16 -25.59 7.50
N ALA A 500 -32.19 -25.48 6.16
CA ALA A 500 -31.96 -26.61 5.29
C ALA A 500 -30.53 -27.16 5.42
N LEU A 501 -29.52 -26.28 5.54
CA LEU A 501 -28.13 -26.69 5.73
C LEU A 501 -27.90 -27.31 7.10
N SER A 502 -28.46 -26.74 8.18
CA SER A 502 -28.38 -27.37 9.51
C SER A 502 -28.98 -28.77 9.52
N ASN A 503 -30.15 -28.96 8.90
CA ASN A 503 -30.76 -30.29 8.77
C ASN A 503 -29.86 -31.25 7.97
N ALA A 504 -29.25 -30.80 6.88
CA ALA A 504 -28.36 -31.62 6.07
C ALA A 504 -27.09 -32.02 6.84
N VAL A 505 -26.54 -31.11 7.66
CA VAL A 505 -25.41 -31.38 8.55
C VAL A 505 -25.77 -32.43 9.60
N ASP A 506 -26.96 -32.33 10.21
CA ASP A 506 -27.45 -33.32 11.18
C ASP A 506 -27.65 -34.70 10.54
N ILE A 507 -28.16 -34.76 9.30
CA ILE A 507 -28.39 -36.01 8.56
C ILE A 507 -27.06 -36.69 8.20
N THR A 508 -26.08 -35.90 7.73
CA THR A 508 -24.80 -36.43 7.22
C THR A 508 -23.75 -36.62 8.31
N GLY A 509 -23.90 -35.98 9.46
CA GLY A 509 -22.88 -35.93 10.52
C GLY A 509 -21.65 -35.10 10.13
N SER A 510 -21.81 -34.17 9.18
CA SER A 510 -20.73 -33.27 8.73
C SER A 510 -20.27 -32.32 9.86
N LYS A 511 -19.02 -31.84 9.81
CA LYS A 511 -18.44 -30.95 10.83
C LYS A 511 -18.44 -29.48 10.41
N ILE A 512 -19.42 -29.06 9.63
CA ILE A 512 -19.56 -27.65 9.23
C ILE A 512 -19.96 -26.84 10.46
N ASP A 513 -19.25 -25.73 10.72
CA ASP A 513 -19.44 -24.89 11.90
C ASP A 513 -20.84 -24.24 11.88
N ILE A 514 -21.63 -24.47 12.93
CA ILE A 514 -22.97 -23.90 13.07
C ILE A 514 -22.97 -22.37 13.09
N THR A 515 -21.91 -21.75 13.59
CA THR A 515 -21.72 -20.29 13.58
C THR A 515 -21.56 -19.79 12.15
N ALA A 516 -20.83 -20.52 11.31
CA ALA A 516 -20.68 -20.20 9.89
C ALA A 516 -22.02 -20.36 9.14
N ILE A 517 -22.82 -21.38 9.47
CA ILE A 517 -24.18 -21.56 8.92
C ILE A 517 -25.08 -20.38 9.31
N ASN A 518 -25.06 -19.99 10.59
CA ASN A 518 -25.89 -18.90 11.11
C ASN A 518 -25.50 -17.51 10.53
N ALA A 519 -24.29 -17.36 10.01
CA ALA A 519 -23.82 -16.14 9.36
C ALA A 519 -24.32 -16.00 7.91
N LEU A 520 -24.82 -17.07 7.29
CA LEU A 520 -25.37 -17.04 5.93
C LEU A 520 -26.72 -16.29 5.89
N SER A 521 -27.06 -15.67 4.76
CA SER A 521 -28.39 -15.10 4.55
C SER A 521 -29.42 -16.14 4.08
N ASN A 522 -30.71 -15.88 4.27
CA ASN A 522 -31.81 -16.73 3.78
C ASN A 522 -32.33 -16.24 2.42
N ASP A 523 -31.43 -16.22 1.44
CA ASP A 523 -31.65 -15.81 0.06
C ASP A 523 -30.69 -16.56 -0.88
N VAL A 524 -30.69 -16.21 -2.17
CA VAL A 524 -29.83 -16.83 -3.18
C VAL A 524 -28.34 -16.60 -2.90
N LYS A 525 -27.96 -15.45 -2.32
CA LYS A 525 -26.57 -15.18 -1.93
C LYS A 525 -26.15 -16.16 -0.86
N GLY A 526 -26.93 -16.31 0.21
CA GLY A 526 -26.63 -17.28 1.26
C GLY A 526 -26.64 -18.71 0.74
N TRP A 527 -27.49 -19.04 -0.23
CA TRP A 527 -27.53 -20.35 -0.87
C TRP A 527 -26.23 -20.66 -1.62
N THR A 528 -25.70 -19.71 -2.39
CA THR A 528 -24.41 -19.89 -3.05
C THR A 528 -23.25 -19.96 -2.05
N GLN A 529 -23.24 -19.09 -1.03
CA GLN A 529 -22.23 -19.10 0.04
C GLN A 529 -22.25 -20.40 0.86
N ALA A 530 -23.43 -21.02 1.04
CA ALA A 530 -23.56 -22.33 1.66
C ALA A 530 -22.79 -23.42 0.90
N HIS A 531 -22.85 -23.43 -0.44
CA HIS A 531 -22.12 -24.41 -1.25
C HIS A 531 -20.61 -24.21 -1.18
N ASN A 532 -20.15 -22.97 -1.25
CA ASN A 532 -18.76 -22.60 -1.00
C ASN A 532 -18.29 -23.10 0.38
N LEU A 533 -19.07 -22.83 1.43
CA LEU A 533 -18.79 -23.29 2.79
C LEU A 533 -18.72 -24.83 2.88
N ILE A 534 -19.67 -25.54 2.25
CA ILE A 534 -19.68 -27.00 2.21
C ILE A 534 -18.39 -27.50 1.59
N VAL A 535 -18.08 -27.09 0.35
CA VAL A 535 -16.94 -27.63 -0.40
C VAL A 535 -15.63 -27.32 0.30
N SER A 536 -15.39 -26.07 0.71
CA SER A 536 -14.17 -25.68 1.43
C SER A 536 -13.98 -26.43 2.75
N THR A 537 -15.08 -26.82 3.43
CA THR A 537 -15.00 -27.52 4.71
C THR A 537 -14.81 -29.03 4.53
N VAL A 538 -15.58 -29.66 3.64
CA VAL A 538 -15.62 -31.13 3.51
C VAL A 538 -14.58 -31.66 2.52
N ALA A 539 -14.14 -30.83 1.58
CA ALA A 539 -13.15 -31.18 0.55
C ALA A 539 -12.03 -30.12 0.43
N PRO A 540 -11.28 -29.81 1.50
CA PRO A 540 -10.28 -28.73 1.50
C PRO A 540 -9.06 -28.96 0.58
N GLN A 541 -8.95 -30.14 -0.04
CA GLN A 541 -7.90 -30.47 -1.01
C GLN A 541 -8.40 -30.37 -2.47
N ALA A 542 -9.71 -30.20 -2.67
CA ALA A 542 -10.30 -29.98 -3.97
C ALA A 542 -10.33 -28.48 -4.26
N THR A 543 -9.92 -28.10 -5.46
CA THR A 543 -10.28 -26.78 -6.00
C THR A 543 -11.70 -26.82 -6.53
N PHE A 544 -12.41 -25.70 -6.53
CA PHE A 544 -13.78 -25.69 -7.04
C PHE A 544 -14.19 -24.41 -7.75
N GLY A 545 -15.21 -24.52 -8.61
CA GLY A 545 -15.71 -23.40 -9.39
C GLY A 545 -17.17 -23.53 -9.77
N TRP A 546 -17.84 -22.39 -9.95
CA TRP A 546 -19.24 -22.31 -10.38
C TRP A 546 -19.37 -22.32 -11.89
N SER A 547 -20.38 -23.02 -12.40
CA SER A 547 -20.72 -22.99 -13.82
C SER A 547 -21.58 -21.79 -14.19
N LEU A 548 -21.24 -21.14 -15.30
CA LEU A 548 -22.08 -20.19 -16.02
C LEU A 548 -22.23 -20.64 -17.47
N SER A 549 -23.40 -20.41 -18.06
CA SER A 549 -23.64 -20.71 -19.46
C SER A 549 -23.18 -19.57 -20.37
N ILE A 550 -22.51 -19.89 -21.48
CA ILE A 550 -22.35 -18.95 -22.60
C ILE A 550 -23.73 -18.82 -23.26
N GLY A 551 -24.40 -17.72 -22.93
CA GLY A 551 -25.77 -17.44 -23.35
C GLY A 551 -25.93 -17.08 -24.83
N GLU A 552 -27.18 -16.75 -25.22
CA GLU A 552 -27.52 -16.46 -26.62
C GLU A 552 -26.89 -15.17 -27.16
N PHE A 553 -26.43 -14.26 -26.28
CA PHE A 553 -25.70 -13.05 -26.69
C PHE A 553 -24.52 -13.37 -27.61
N ALA A 554 -23.89 -14.54 -27.46
CA ALA A 554 -22.76 -14.94 -28.28
C ALA A 554 -23.13 -15.07 -29.77
N PHE A 555 -24.42 -15.24 -30.11
CA PHE A 555 -24.90 -15.28 -31.49
C PHE A 555 -25.16 -13.90 -32.09
N ASP A 556 -25.26 -12.86 -31.26
CA ASP A 556 -25.51 -11.48 -31.69
C ASP A 556 -24.25 -10.88 -32.36
N THR A 557 -24.47 -9.83 -33.15
CA THR A 557 -23.37 -9.02 -33.70
C THR A 557 -22.95 -7.99 -32.66
N HIS A 558 -21.64 -7.91 -32.42
CA HIS A 558 -21.04 -6.96 -31.50
C HIS A 558 -20.01 -6.11 -32.24
N SER A 559 -20.06 -4.79 -32.00
CA SER A 559 -19.09 -3.85 -32.56
C SER A 559 -17.68 -4.09 -32.00
N GLY A 560 -17.60 -4.38 -30.70
CA GLY A 560 -16.36 -4.61 -29.96
C GLY A 560 -16.59 -4.96 -28.49
N ARG A 561 -15.55 -4.80 -27.67
CA ARG A 561 -15.50 -5.22 -26.26
C ARG A 561 -16.63 -4.61 -25.43
N GLN A 562 -16.87 -3.31 -25.56
CA GLN A 562 -17.94 -2.62 -24.81
C GLN A 562 -19.33 -3.16 -25.14
N SER A 563 -19.58 -3.56 -26.39
CA SER A 563 -20.88 -4.11 -26.81
C SER A 563 -21.16 -5.47 -26.15
N VAL A 564 -20.14 -6.31 -26.00
CA VAL A 564 -20.24 -7.58 -25.25
C VAL A 564 -20.47 -7.31 -23.75
N TRP A 565 -19.76 -6.32 -23.19
CA TRP A 565 -19.91 -5.92 -21.80
C TRP A 565 -21.33 -5.49 -21.47
N ASP A 566 -21.86 -4.55 -22.26
CA ASP A 566 -23.20 -4.00 -22.06
C ASP A 566 -24.29 -5.05 -22.23
N LYS A 567 -24.08 -6.03 -23.12
CA LYS A 567 -25.06 -7.06 -23.45
C LYS A 567 -25.07 -8.23 -22.46
N ALA A 568 -23.92 -8.62 -21.91
CA ALA A 568 -23.79 -9.86 -21.15
C ALA A 568 -22.83 -9.77 -19.95
N SER A 569 -21.60 -9.29 -20.14
CA SER A 569 -20.56 -9.46 -19.11
C SER A 569 -20.84 -8.67 -17.83
N ASN A 570 -21.43 -7.48 -17.94
CA ASN A 570 -21.75 -6.64 -16.77
C ASN A 570 -22.70 -7.35 -15.80
N TYR A 571 -23.70 -8.07 -16.29
CA TYR A 571 -24.70 -8.78 -15.49
C TYR A 571 -24.06 -9.92 -14.70
N SER A 572 -23.26 -10.75 -15.38
CA SER A 572 -22.55 -11.86 -14.73
C SER A 572 -21.49 -11.35 -13.75
N ALA A 573 -20.71 -10.35 -14.13
CA ALA A 573 -19.70 -9.73 -13.28
C ALA A 573 -20.32 -9.14 -12.00
N GLU A 574 -21.42 -8.41 -12.14
CA GLU A 574 -22.15 -7.83 -11.02
C GLU A 574 -22.77 -8.89 -10.12
N LEU A 575 -23.39 -9.93 -10.69
CA LEU A 575 -23.94 -11.07 -9.94
C LEU A 575 -22.87 -11.75 -9.08
N LEU A 576 -21.77 -12.17 -9.71
CA LEU A 576 -20.69 -12.90 -9.03
C LEU A 576 -20.07 -12.07 -7.89
N LYS A 577 -19.94 -10.76 -8.11
CA LYS A 577 -19.48 -9.83 -7.08
C LYS A 577 -20.50 -9.71 -5.94
N ASN A 578 -21.77 -9.47 -6.23
CA ASN A 578 -22.80 -9.28 -5.19
C ASN A 578 -22.99 -10.51 -4.30
N PHE A 579 -22.75 -11.70 -4.85
CA PHE A 579 -22.82 -12.96 -4.12
C PHE A 579 -21.53 -13.31 -3.35
N ASP A 580 -20.47 -12.51 -3.49
CA ASP A 580 -19.16 -12.71 -2.85
C ASP A 580 -18.52 -14.09 -3.12
N LEU A 581 -18.78 -14.71 -4.28
CA LEU A 581 -18.32 -16.07 -4.59
C LEU A 581 -16.81 -16.18 -4.76
N TYR A 582 -16.19 -15.10 -5.21
CA TYR A 582 -14.78 -15.00 -5.60
C TYR A 582 -14.05 -13.91 -4.81
N LYS A 583 -14.62 -13.47 -3.68
CA LYS A 583 -14.05 -12.41 -2.85
C LYS A 583 -12.67 -12.81 -2.34
N ALA A 584 -11.62 -12.05 -2.68
CA ALA A 584 -10.23 -12.47 -2.52
C ALA A 584 -9.82 -12.78 -1.06
N ASP A 585 -10.40 -12.08 -0.09
CA ASP A 585 -10.17 -12.25 1.35
C ASP A 585 -11.04 -13.35 2.00
N SER A 586 -11.96 -13.95 1.24
CA SER A 586 -12.81 -15.03 1.74
C SER A 586 -12.06 -16.37 1.75
N ALA A 587 -11.99 -17.00 2.92
CA ALA A 587 -11.41 -18.34 3.09
C ALA A 587 -12.22 -19.45 2.39
N THR A 588 -13.47 -19.17 1.98
CA THR A 588 -14.35 -20.11 1.28
C THR A 588 -14.62 -19.68 -0.16
N LYS A 589 -13.82 -18.78 -0.74
CA LYS A 589 -13.98 -18.38 -2.15
C LYS A 589 -13.78 -19.59 -3.08
N ALA A 590 -14.46 -19.55 -4.22
CA ALA A 590 -14.17 -20.48 -5.31
C ALA A 590 -12.83 -20.12 -5.99
N ASP A 591 -12.21 -21.11 -6.63
CA ASP A 591 -10.87 -21.02 -7.22
C ASP A 591 -10.89 -20.69 -8.72
N PHE A 592 -11.96 -21.07 -9.42
CA PHE A 592 -12.13 -20.80 -10.84
C PHE A 592 -13.60 -20.59 -11.23
N ILE A 593 -13.85 -20.03 -12.42
CA ILE A 593 -15.17 -20.02 -13.04
C ILE A 593 -15.21 -21.10 -14.13
N THR A 594 -16.30 -21.85 -14.23
CA THR A 594 -16.53 -22.77 -15.34
C THR A 594 -17.51 -22.15 -16.33
N PHE A 595 -17.14 -22.05 -17.60
CA PHE A 595 -18.06 -21.66 -18.66
C PHE A 595 -18.45 -22.87 -19.51
N THR A 596 -19.76 -23.03 -19.74
CA THR A 596 -20.31 -24.13 -20.54
C THR A 596 -20.97 -23.61 -21.80
N LYS A 597 -21.11 -24.47 -22.82
CA LYS A 597 -21.85 -24.15 -24.03
C LYS A 597 -22.86 -25.25 -24.31
N SER A 598 -24.14 -24.90 -24.38
CA SER A 598 -25.18 -25.89 -24.67
C SER A 598 -25.02 -26.49 -26.07
N SER A 599 -25.11 -27.83 -26.17
CA SER A 599 -25.18 -28.57 -27.43
C SER A 599 -26.54 -28.46 -28.13
N THR A 600 -27.57 -27.94 -27.45
CA THR A 600 -28.92 -27.75 -28.03
C THR A 600 -29.02 -26.52 -28.93
N THR A 601 -28.14 -25.55 -28.73
CA THR A 601 -28.02 -24.36 -29.58
C THR A 601 -27.07 -24.62 -30.75
N ALA A 602 -27.12 -23.79 -31.79
CA ALA A 602 -26.26 -23.96 -32.94
C ALA A 602 -24.76 -23.84 -32.58
N ALA A 603 -23.91 -24.41 -33.43
CA ALA A 603 -22.47 -24.20 -33.33
C ALA A 603 -22.14 -22.71 -33.55
N LEU A 604 -21.26 -22.17 -32.71
CA LEU A 604 -20.79 -20.79 -32.86
C LEU A 604 -19.82 -20.71 -34.05
N SER A 605 -19.95 -19.65 -34.84
CA SER A 605 -18.94 -19.26 -35.81
C SER A 605 -17.65 -18.77 -35.11
N ALA A 606 -16.58 -18.52 -35.87
CA ALA A 606 -15.34 -17.98 -35.32
C ALA A 606 -15.54 -16.58 -34.68
N GLU A 607 -16.40 -15.75 -35.27
CA GLU A 607 -16.75 -14.44 -34.72
C GLU A 607 -17.57 -14.56 -33.43
N GLN A 608 -18.53 -15.49 -33.41
CA GLN A 608 -19.34 -15.74 -32.22
C GLN A 608 -18.53 -16.35 -31.07
N TRP A 609 -17.52 -17.18 -31.38
CA TRP A 609 -16.55 -17.65 -30.39
C TRP A 609 -15.63 -16.53 -29.88
N HIS A 610 -15.30 -15.56 -30.72
CA HIS A 610 -14.57 -14.37 -30.25
C HIS A 610 -15.40 -13.59 -29.23
N ASN A 611 -16.69 -13.38 -29.48
CA ASN A 611 -17.60 -12.73 -28.52
C ASN A 611 -17.74 -13.54 -27.23
N ALA A 612 -17.86 -14.86 -27.34
CA ALA A 612 -17.92 -15.75 -26.17
C ALA A 612 -16.64 -15.70 -25.32
N LEU A 613 -15.47 -15.71 -25.94
CA LEU A 613 -14.19 -15.60 -25.24
C LEU A 613 -13.97 -14.20 -24.65
N GLU A 614 -14.44 -13.14 -25.32
CA GLU A 614 -14.42 -11.79 -24.77
C GLU A 614 -15.31 -11.69 -23.52
N TYR A 615 -16.49 -12.31 -23.53
CA TYR A 615 -17.34 -12.41 -22.33
C TYR A 615 -16.63 -13.15 -21.19
N VAL A 616 -16.02 -14.31 -21.47
CA VAL A 616 -15.22 -15.06 -20.47
C VAL A 616 -14.13 -14.17 -19.90
N LYS A 617 -13.37 -13.49 -20.77
CA LYS A 617 -12.28 -12.58 -20.37
C LYS A 617 -12.78 -11.44 -19.49
N GLN A 618 -13.84 -10.76 -19.89
CA GLN A 618 -14.38 -9.61 -19.16
C GLN A 618 -14.91 -9.98 -17.77
N VAL A 619 -15.63 -11.09 -17.65
CA VAL A 619 -16.14 -11.58 -16.36
C VAL A 619 -14.98 -11.97 -15.45
N THR A 620 -14.00 -12.72 -15.98
CA THR A 620 -12.83 -13.19 -15.21
C THR A 620 -11.87 -12.08 -14.83
N ASP A 621 -11.65 -11.07 -15.69
CA ASP A 621 -10.86 -9.87 -15.39
C ASP A 621 -11.53 -9.07 -14.26
N TYR A 622 -12.88 -8.97 -14.26
CA TYR A 622 -13.62 -8.25 -13.22
C TYR A 622 -13.49 -8.90 -11.84
N VAL A 623 -13.67 -10.23 -11.76
CA VAL A 623 -13.58 -10.98 -10.50
C VAL A 623 -12.17 -11.48 -10.17
N LYS A 624 -11.18 -11.19 -11.03
CA LYS A 624 -9.77 -11.59 -10.92
C LYS A 624 -9.57 -13.10 -10.67
N THR A 625 -10.30 -13.93 -11.41
CA THR A 625 -10.34 -15.39 -11.20
C THR A 625 -10.21 -16.14 -12.53
N PRO A 626 -9.36 -17.19 -12.64
CA PRO A 626 -9.18 -17.93 -13.89
C PRO A 626 -10.43 -18.74 -14.30
N ALA A 627 -10.50 -19.12 -15.57
CA ALA A 627 -11.63 -19.86 -16.13
C ALA A 627 -11.27 -21.24 -16.71
N MET A 628 -12.23 -22.15 -16.62
CA MET A 628 -12.26 -23.41 -17.34
C MET A 628 -13.42 -23.39 -18.33
N LEU A 629 -13.21 -23.87 -19.55
CA LEU A 629 -14.31 -24.23 -20.44
C LEU A 629 -14.60 -25.72 -20.24
N ALA A 630 -15.78 -26.08 -19.74
CA ALA A 630 -16.13 -27.48 -19.49
C ALA A 630 -17.47 -27.84 -20.12
N ASN A 631 -17.67 -29.14 -20.37
CA ASN A 631 -18.84 -29.65 -21.08
C ASN A 631 -19.02 -28.96 -22.45
N ILE A 632 -17.90 -28.78 -23.17
CA ILE A 632 -17.89 -28.09 -24.46
C ILE A 632 -18.25 -29.10 -25.57
N PRO A 633 -19.29 -28.83 -26.39
CA PRO A 633 -19.75 -29.78 -27.40
C PRO A 633 -18.68 -30.09 -28.44
N THR A 634 -18.16 -31.32 -28.44
CA THR A 634 -17.08 -31.77 -29.33
C THR A 634 -17.44 -31.54 -30.79
N ALA A 635 -18.66 -31.87 -31.18
CA ALA A 635 -19.15 -31.73 -32.56
C ALA A 635 -19.22 -30.27 -33.04
N GLN A 636 -19.32 -29.30 -32.12
CA GLN A 636 -19.49 -27.88 -32.44
C GLN A 636 -18.18 -27.09 -32.32
N ALA A 637 -17.31 -27.45 -31.38
CA ALA A 637 -16.22 -26.57 -30.94
C ALA A 637 -14.81 -27.14 -31.19
N ALA A 638 -14.66 -28.46 -31.35
CA ALA A 638 -13.34 -29.09 -31.47
C ALA A 638 -12.52 -28.52 -32.63
N ASN A 639 -13.15 -28.25 -33.78
CA ASN A 639 -12.46 -27.68 -34.93
C ASN A 639 -12.05 -26.21 -34.74
N TYR A 640 -12.81 -25.43 -33.96
CA TYR A 640 -12.44 -24.05 -33.65
C TYR A 640 -11.20 -24.02 -32.73
N PHE A 641 -11.26 -24.71 -31.59
CA PHE A 641 -10.17 -24.66 -30.62
C PHE A 641 -8.92 -25.39 -31.09
N MET A 642 -9.08 -26.58 -31.68
CA MET A 642 -7.95 -27.43 -32.07
C MET A 642 -7.49 -27.24 -33.53
N GLY A 643 -8.20 -26.41 -34.32
CA GLY A 643 -7.90 -26.18 -35.72
C GLY A 643 -8.00 -27.44 -36.58
N ASN A 644 -7.87 -27.34 -37.91
CA ASN A 644 -7.50 -28.50 -38.74
C ASN A 644 -5.98 -28.66 -38.84
N THR A 645 -5.26 -27.56 -38.64
CA THR A 645 -3.80 -27.49 -38.54
C THR A 645 -3.41 -26.83 -37.22
N SER A 646 -2.17 -27.01 -36.78
CA SER A 646 -1.64 -26.36 -35.57
C SER A 646 -1.69 -24.83 -35.67
N ARG A 647 -1.50 -24.25 -36.87
CA ARG A 647 -1.66 -22.81 -37.12
C ARG A 647 -3.07 -22.27 -36.86
N GLU A 648 -4.10 -23.09 -37.07
CA GLU A 648 -5.50 -22.68 -36.92
C GLU A 648 -6.01 -22.75 -35.47
N GLN A 649 -5.23 -23.34 -34.56
CA GLN A 649 -5.60 -23.52 -33.16
C GLN A 649 -5.91 -22.20 -32.46
N GLN A 650 -6.96 -22.19 -31.66
CA GLN A 650 -7.39 -21.04 -30.85
C GLN A 650 -7.08 -21.23 -29.35
N ILE A 651 -6.21 -22.19 -29.01
CA ILE A 651 -5.79 -22.47 -27.63
C ILE A 651 -5.08 -21.27 -27.00
N ARG A 652 -4.15 -20.61 -27.72
CA ARG A 652 -3.49 -19.39 -27.23
C ARG A 652 -4.49 -18.27 -26.96
N LYS A 653 -5.49 -18.10 -27.83
CA LYS A 653 -6.56 -17.10 -27.68
C LYS A 653 -7.44 -17.39 -26.46
N ALA A 654 -7.74 -18.67 -26.20
CA ALA A 654 -8.43 -19.09 -24.98
C ALA A 654 -7.58 -18.76 -23.73
N ALA A 655 -6.27 -19.05 -23.76
CA ALA A 655 -5.35 -18.70 -22.67
C ALA A 655 -5.29 -17.19 -22.39
N TYR A 656 -5.25 -16.37 -23.44
CA TYR A 656 -5.36 -14.91 -23.33
C TYR A 656 -6.71 -14.45 -22.74
N SER A 657 -7.76 -15.24 -22.95
CA SER A 657 -9.10 -15.01 -22.40
C SER A 657 -9.27 -15.63 -21.01
N ASN A 658 -8.18 -15.72 -20.25
CA ASN A 658 -8.09 -16.27 -18.90
C ASN A 658 -8.51 -17.74 -18.74
N VAL A 659 -8.53 -18.52 -19.83
CA VAL A 659 -8.86 -19.95 -19.77
C VAL A 659 -7.60 -20.77 -19.50
N PHE A 660 -7.61 -21.64 -18.50
CA PHE A 660 -6.50 -22.58 -18.25
C PHE A 660 -6.74 -23.98 -18.81
N ALA A 661 -8.02 -24.35 -19.04
CA ALA A 661 -8.38 -25.67 -19.55
C ALA A 661 -9.65 -25.70 -20.41
N ILE A 662 -9.69 -26.62 -21.38
CA ILE A 662 -10.88 -26.97 -22.18
C ILE A 662 -11.18 -28.46 -22.03
N LEU A 663 -12.36 -28.77 -21.49
CA LEU A 663 -12.90 -30.12 -21.35
C LEU A 663 -14.09 -30.32 -22.30
N PHE A 664 -13.88 -31.15 -23.31
CA PHE A 664 -14.88 -31.55 -24.29
C PHE A 664 -15.85 -32.60 -23.72
N ASP A 665 -17.10 -32.58 -24.18
CA ASP A 665 -18.19 -33.43 -23.67
C ASP A 665 -18.17 -34.88 -24.19
N ASP A 666 -17.59 -35.09 -25.37
CA ASP A 666 -17.52 -36.40 -26.03
C ASP A 666 -16.14 -36.64 -26.66
N ASN A 667 -15.83 -37.89 -26.99
CA ASN A 667 -14.60 -38.26 -27.68
C ASN A 667 -14.88 -38.80 -29.08
N ASN A 668 -14.03 -38.43 -30.04
CA ASN A 668 -13.94 -39.08 -31.33
C ASN A 668 -12.48 -39.13 -31.81
N ALA A 669 -12.19 -40.02 -32.77
CA ALA A 669 -10.82 -40.24 -33.25
C ALA A 669 -10.13 -38.96 -33.77
N ASN A 670 -10.89 -38.05 -34.37
CA ASN A 670 -10.34 -36.78 -34.87
C ASN A 670 -9.91 -35.87 -33.72
N LEU A 671 -10.74 -35.71 -32.68
CA LEU A 671 -10.37 -34.95 -31.48
C LEU A 671 -9.19 -35.62 -30.75
N THR A 672 -9.20 -36.94 -30.61
CA THR A 672 -8.09 -37.68 -29.97
C THR A 672 -6.77 -37.37 -30.66
N SER A 673 -6.68 -37.50 -31.99
CA SER A 673 -5.44 -37.20 -32.74
C SER A 673 -5.01 -35.74 -32.64
N LYS A 674 -5.97 -34.80 -32.56
CA LYS A 674 -5.64 -33.37 -32.35
C LYS A 674 -5.09 -33.10 -30.95
N ILE A 675 -5.65 -33.74 -29.92
CA ILE A 675 -5.15 -33.63 -28.54
C ILE A 675 -3.75 -34.25 -28.43
N GLU A 676 -3.51 -35.41 -29.07
CA GLU A 676 -2.19 -36.05 -29.14
C GLU A 676 -1.16 -35.13 -29.80
N ALA A 677 -1.47 -34.55 -30.96
CA ALA A 677 -0.58 -33.59 -31.63
C ALA A 677 -0.30 -32.34 -30.78
N TYR A 678 -1.28 -31.86 -30.01
CA TYR A 678 -1.09 -30.74 -29.09
C TYR A 678 -0.13 -31.07 -27.94
N GLN A 679 -0.02 -32.34 -27.52
CA GLN A 679 0.90 -32.71 -26.44
C GLN A 679 2.38 -32.46 -26.79
N ASP A 680 2.74 -32.41 -28.08
CA ASP A 680 4.10 -32.20 -28.54
C ASP A 680 4.57 -30.74 -28.39
N ALA A 681 3.64 -29.78 -28.36
CA ALA A 681 3.92 -28.34 -28.28
C ALA A 681 2.85 -27.61 -27.47
N LYS A 682 2.89 -27.79 -26.15
CA LYS A 682 1.91 -27.21 -25.23
C LYS A 682 2.09 -25.71 -25.07
N VAL A 683 0.98 -25.00 -24.88
CA VAL A 683 0.99 -23.57 -24.53
C VAL A 683 1.31 -23.43 -23.04
N PRO A 684 2.40 -22.75 -22.66
CA PRO A 684 2.68 -22.46 -21.25
C PRO A 684 1.71 -21.38 -20.74
N LEU A 685 1.33 -21.48 -19.47
CA LEU A 685 0.38 -20.57 -18.83
C LEU A 685 1.05 -19.57 -17.89
N TYR A 686 2.12 -20.01 -17.22
CA TYR A 686 2.91 -19.22 -16.28
C TYR A 686 4.29 -19.89 -16.08
N TYR A 687 5.26 -19.08 -15.68
CA TYR A 687 6.63 -19.53 -15.45
C TYR A 687 6.72 -20.41 -14.20
N VAL A 688 7.47 -21.52 -14.30
CA VAL A 688 7.78 -22.41 -13.17
C VAL A 688 9.27 -22.63 -13.11
N GLY A 689 9.96 -21.95 -12.20
CA GLY A 689 11.39 -22.11 -11.94
C GLY A 689 11.72 -21.71 -10.51
N GLU A 690 12.89 -22.14 -10.02
CA GLU A 690 13.48 -21.53 -8.81
C GLU A 690 13.75 -20.08 -9.15
N GLU A 691 12.84 -19.23 -8.69
CA GLU A 691 12.80 -17.78 -8.69
C GLU A 691 13.66 -17.06 -9.76
N LEU A 692 13.00 -16.18 -10.51
CA LEU A 692 13.60 -14.98 -11.10
C LEU A 692 14.33 -14.08 -10.07
N GLU A 693 14.46 -14.52 -8.79
CA GLU A 693 15.22 -13.89 -7.73
C GLU A 693 16.59 -13.52 -8.24
N LYS A 694 16.86 -12.21 -8.26
CA LYS A 694 17.96 -11.52 -7.56
C LYS A 694 19.29 -12.27 -7.43
N GLY A 695 19.60 -13.15 -8.37
CA GLY A 695 20.93 -13.65 -8.62
C GLY A 695 21.80 -12.44 -8.91
N SER A 696 23.05 -12.52 -8.49
CA SER A 696 24.03 -11.49 -8.82
C SER A 696 24.05 -11.28 -10.33
N LEU A 697 23.79 -10.05 -10.79
CA LEU A 697 23.77 -9.67 -12.21
C LEU A 697 24.99 -10.20 -12.94
N THR A 698 26.16 -10.09 -12.32
CA THR A 698 27.41 -10.65 -12.82
C THR A 698 28.10 -11.49 -11.76
N ARG A 699 29.10 -12.29 -12.14
CA ARG A 699 29.97 -12.97 -11.16
C ARG A 699 30.87 -12.02 -10.35
N ILE A 700 30.94 -10.73 -10.70
CA ILE A 700 31.83 -9.75 -10.06
C ILE A 700 31.02 -8.99 -8.99
N GLU A 701 31.17 -9.39 -7.73
CA GLU A 701 30.45 -8.79 -6.59
C GLU A 701 30.64 -7.27 -6.51
N ALA A 702 31.86 -6.78 -6.74
CA ALA A 702 32.17 -5.35 -6.72
C ALA A 702 31.40 -4.57 -7.81
N LEU A 703 31.16 -5.16 -8.99
CA LEU A 703 30.36 -4.54 -10.04
C LEU A 703 28.90 -4.46 -9.61
N ASN A 704 28.34 -5.56 -9.11
CA ASN A 704 26.95 -5.62 -8.68
C ASN A 704 26.68 -4.58 -7.57
N GLN A 705 27.55 -4.50 -6.56
CA GLN A 705 27.41 -3.49 -5.50
C GLN A 705 27.50 -2.06 -6.03
N GLN A 706 28.40 -1.79 -6.99
CA GLN A 706 28.51 -0.46 -7.61
C GLN A 706 27.27 -0.08 -8.41
N LEU A 707 26.65 -1.04 -9.11
CA LEU A 707 25.41 -0.81 -9.85
C LEU A 707 24.23 -0.62 -8.90
N THR A 708 24.09 -1.43 -7.85
CA THR A 708 23.06 -1.25 -6.81
C THR A 708 23.19 0.10 -6.12
N ASN A 709 24.41 0.51 -5.76
CA ASN A 709 24.67 1.80 -5.10
C ASN A 709 24.44 3.01 -6.02
N ALA A 710 24.35 2.82 -7.34
CA ALA A 710 24.11 3.89 -8.30
C ALA A 710 22.62 4.29 -8.38
N ALA A 711 21.71 3.56 -7.74
CA ALA A 711 20.26 3.74 -7.89
C ALA A 711 19.80 5.20 -7.70
N ASP A 712 20.14 5.81 -6.55
CA ASP A 712 19.72 7.18 -6.24
C ASP A 712 20.24 8.20 -7.26
N VAL A 713 21.52 8.09 -7.63
CA VAL A 713 22.15 8.99 -8.61
C VAL A 713 21.58 8.78 -10.01
N MET A 714 21.29 7.55 -10.40
CA MET A 714 20.72 7.25 -11.71
C MET A 714 19.27 7.76 -11.80
N ASP A 715 18.45 7.50 -10.80
CA ASP A 715 17.05 7.93 -10.78
C ASP A 715 16.89 9.45 -10.68
N ASN A 716 17.75 10.13 -9.92
CA ASN A 716 17.61 11.56 -9.67
C ASN A 716 18.48 12.47 -10.55
N GLU A 717 19.45 11.94 -11.29
CA GLU A 717 20.35 12.77 -12.11
C GLU A 717 20.54 12.29 -13.55
N ALA A 718 20.24 11.02 -13.87
CA ALA A 718 20.35 10.50 -15.24
C ALA A 718 18.96 10.28 -15.87
N PHE A 719 18.03 9.65 -15.14
CA PHE A 719 16.70 9.33 -15.63
C PHE A 719 15.74 10.49 -15.45
N LEU A 720 16.05 11.60 -16.13
CA LEU A 720 15.29 12.84 -16.07
C LEU A 720 14.43 13.01 -17.32
N TYR A 721 13.27 13.64 -17.13
CA TYR A 721 12.40 14.07 -18.23
C TYR A 721 12.15 15.57 -18.19
N GLU A 722 11.87 16.12 -19.37
CA GLU A 722 11.60 17.54 -19.55
C GLU A 722 10.11 17.83 -19.32
N THR A 723 9.80 18.69 -18.35
CA THR A 723 8.44 19.16 -18.10
C THR A 723 8.04 20.24 -19.09
N PRO A 724 6.74 20.56 -19.21
CA PRO A 724 6.26 21.64 -20.09
C PRO A 724 6.82 23.03 -19.75
N GLN A 725 7.39 23.19 -18.54
CA GLN A 725 8.05 24.40 -18.08
C GLN A 725 9.57 24.38 -18.35
N SER A 726 10.05 23.44 -19.16
CA SER A 726 11.47 23.18 -19.44
C SER A 726 12.29 22.91 -18.19
N GLN A 727 11.68 22.27 -17.18
CA GLN A 727 12.38 21.77 -16.00
C GLN A 727 12.75 20.30 -16.22
N TRP A 728 13.88 19.87 -15.66
CA TRP A 728 14.27 18.46 -15.67
C TRP A 728 13.98 17.86 -14.31
N ILE A 729 13.12 16.83 -14.26
CA ILE A 729 12.74 16.15 -13.02
C ILE A 729 12.80 14.62 -13.19
N PRO A 730 12.91 13.85 -12.10
CA PRO A 730 13.01 12.38 -12.17
C PRO A 730 11.84 11.74 -12.91
N SER A 731 12.16 10.77 -13.78
CA SER A 731 11.19 9.96 -14.51
C SER A 731 10.27 9.20 -13.56
N THR A 732 8.98 9.17 -13.88
CA THR A 732 8.00 8.35 -13.15
C THR A 732 7.81 6.99 -13.80
N VAL A 733 8.21 6.83 -15.06
CA VAL A 733 8.05 5.59 -15.85
C VAL A 733 9.29 4.68 -15.77
N TYR A 734 10.48 5.28 -15.76
CA TYR A 734 11.75 4.55 -15.88
C TYR A 734 12.55 4.67 -14.59
N LYS A 735 12.80 3.52 -13.95
CA LYS A 735 13.55 3.40 -12.70
C LYS A 735 14.77 2.51 -12.87
N TRP A 736 15.82 2.80 -12.11
CA TRP A 736 17.09 2.08 -12.15
C TRP A 736 16.96 0.62 -11.73
N ASN A 737 16.15 0.33 -10.71
CA ASN A 737 15.95 -1.05 -10.25
C ASN A 737 15.25 -1.90 -11.33
N ASP A 738 14.18 -1.39 -11.93
CA ASP A 738 13.51 -2.05 -13.06
C ASP A 738 14.49 -2.31 -14.24
N PHE A 739 15.42 -1.37 -14.49
CA PHE A 739 16.47 -1.57 -15.49
C PHE A 739 17.42 -2.70 -15.11
N LEU A 740 17.88 -2.76 -13.86
CA LEU A 740 18.78 -3.81 -13.39
C LEU A 740 18.11 -5.19 -13.45
N ASP A 741 16.82 -5.29 -13.13
CA ASP A 741 16.06 -6.54 -13.24
C ASP A 741 15.97 -6.99 -14.70
N GLY A 742 15.65 -6.07 -15.62
CA GLY A 742 15.62 -6.36 -17.06
C GLY A 742 17.00 -6.71 -17.63
N LEU A 743 18.04 -6.02 -17.18
CA LEU A 743 19.43 -6.30 -17.56
C LEU A 743 19.88 -7.67 -17.03
N ASN A 744 19.45 -8.04 -15.82
CA ASN A 744 19.73 -9.35 -15.23
C ASN A 744 19.12 -10.48 -16.06
N ALA A 745 17.85 -10.37 -16.42
CA ALA A 745 17.19 -11.32 -17.31
C ALA A 745 17.93 -11.42 -18.66
N MET A 746 18.27 -10.29 -19.27
CA MET A 746 18.91 -10.26 -20.59
C MET A 746 20.38 -10.69 -20.59
N HIS A 747 21.10 -10.53 -19.48
CA HIS A 747 22.48 -10.99 -19.34
C HIS A 747 22.56 -12.48 -18.99
N ASN A 748 21.80 -12.93 -18.00
CA ASN A 748 21.94 -14.28 -17.47
C ASN A 748 21.14 -15.31 -18.25
N ILE A 749 19.95 -14.95 -18.75
CA ILE A 749 19.07 -15.83 -19.52
C ILE A 749 19.25 -15.53 -21.01
N GLY A 750 19.06 -14.26 -21.40
CA GLY A 750 19.07 -13.83 -22.79
C GLY A 750 17.81 -14.24 -23.57
N VAL A 751 17.77 -13.89 -24.85
CA VAL A 751 16.65 -14.14 -25.75
C VAL A 751 17.19 -14.61 -27.09
N ALA A 752 16.61 -15.68 -27.66
CA ALA A 752 17.07 -16.28 -28.91
C ALA A 752 18.58 -16.63 -28.90
N GLY A 753 19.10 -17.09 -27.76
CA GLY A 753 20.53 -17.36 -27.56
C GLY A 753 21.42 -16.12 -27.43
N ASN A 754 20.89 -14.91 -27.66
CA ASN A 754 21.61 -13.66 -27.51
C ASN A 754 21.51 -13.16 -26.06
N LYS A 755 22.66 -12.85 -25.47
CA LYS A 755 22.76 -12.29 -24.11
C LYS A 755 23.35 -10.90 -24.17
N PHE A 756 22.89 -10.02 -23.28
CA PHE A 756 23.49 -8.71 -23.15
C PHE A 756 24.93 -8.86 -22.65
N TRP A 757 25.89 -8.50 -23.48
CA TRP A 757 27.30 -8.70 -23.15
C TRP A 757 27.78 -7.69 -22.10
N LEU A 758 28.30 -8.19 -20.96
CA LEU A 758 28.90 -7.38 -19.88
C LEU A 758 30.34 -7.78 -19.55
N LEU A 759 30.73 -9.04 -19.77
CA LEU A 759 32.00 -9.60 -19.28
C LEU A 759 32.77 -10.34 -20.37
N ASN A 760 34.10 -10.31 -20.28
CA ASN A 760 35.01 -11.19 -20.99
C ASN A 760 35.86 -12.00 -20.00
N ASP A 761 35.85 -13.33 -20.16
CA ASP A 761 36.60 -14.27 -19.31
C ASP A 761 38.12 -14.15 -19.43
N ASN A 762 38.63 -13.49 -20.47
CA ASN A 762 40.05 -13.37 -20.78
C ASN A 762 40.70 -12.08 -20.25
N VAL A 763 39.98 -11.27 -19.47
CA VAL A 763 40.50 -10.05 -18.85
C VAL A 763 40.21 -10.03 -17.36
N ASP A 764 40.94 -9.21 -16.61
CA ASP A 764 40.76 -9.06 -15.17
C ASP A 764 39.45 -8.36 -14.79
N ASP A 765 39.03 -8.52 -13.54
CA ASP A 765 37.76 -7.96 -13.04
C ASP A 765 37.70 -6.43 -13.11
N ALA A 766 38.83 -5.73 -12.95
CA ALA A 766 38.83 -4.26 -13.01
C ALA A 766 38.57 -3.77 -14.44
N THR A 767 39.15 -4.43 -15.44
CA THR A 767 38.84 -4.17 -16.85
C THR A 767 37.39 -4.52 -17.19
N ASN A 768 36.89 -5.67 -16.72
CA ASN A 768 35.50 -6.09 -16.92
C ASN A 768 34.48 -5.12 -16.31
N ILE A 769 34.76 -4.56 -15.14
CA ILE A 769 33.92 -3.52 -14.52
C ILE A 769 33.77 -2.30 -15.46
N ILE A 770 34.86 -1.89 -16.13
CA ILE A 770 34.82 -0.75 -17.05
C ILE A 770 34.02 -1.12 -18.32
N TYR A 771 34.25 -2.31 -18.88
CA TYR A 771 33.49 -2.79 -20.05
C TYR A 771 31.98 -2.82 -19.79
N ALA A 772 31.57 -3.41 -18.67
CA ALA A 772 30.15 -3.49 -18.29
C ALA A 772 29.51 -2.10 -18.18
N LYS A 773 30.18 -1.17 -17.49
CA LYS A 773 29.69 0.21 -17.34
C LYS A 773 29.62 0.97 -18.66
N VAL A 774 30.56 0.76 -19.57
CA VAL A 774 30.53 1.37 -20.91
C VAL A 774 29.39 0.79 -21.74
N ALA A 775 29.17 -0.52 -21.70
CA ALA A 775 28.05 -1.16 -22.40
C ALA A 775 26.69 -0.65 -21.89
N ILE A 776 26.53 -0.57 -20.56
CA ILE A 776 25.33 -0.01 -19.91
C ILE A 776 25.14 1.46 -20.31
N ALA A 777 26.20 2.27 -20.24
CA ALA A 777 26.13 3.68 -20.59
C ALA A 777 25.76 3.90 -22.07
N ALA A 778 26.26 3.07 -22.99
CA ALA A 778 25.94 3.18 -24.41
C ALA A 778 24.45 2.93 -24.65
N PHE A 779 23.87 1.89 -24.04
CA PHE A 779 22.43 1.59 -24.12
C PHE A 779 21.57 2.72 -23.51
N LEU A 780 21.92 3.17 -22.31
CA LEU A 780 21.15 4.18 -21.60
C LEU A 780 21.22 5.55 -22.28
N ALA A 781 22.33 5.90 -22.93
CA ALA A 781 22.44 7.15 -23.67
C ALA A 781 21.39 7.28 -24.78
N GLN A 782 21.10 6.16 -25.46
CA GLN A 782 20.07 6.09 -26.49
C GLN A 782 18.68 6.14 -25.86
N SER A 783 18.45 5.32 -24.84
CA SER A 783 17.21 5.28 -24.04
C SER A 783 16.79 6.65 -23.52
N MET A 784 17.76 7.42 -23.02
CA MET A 784 17.56 8.78 -22.51
C MET A 784 17.04 9.73 -23.59
N GLN A 785 17.54 9.59 -24.82
CA GLN A 785 17.15 10.45 -25.94
C GLN A 785 15.83 9.99 -26.60
N GLU A 786 15.54 8.69 -26.65
CA GLU A 786 14.34 8.17 -27.30
C GLU A 786 13.08 8.35 -26.43
N THR A 787 13.14 8.01 -25.14
CA THR A 787 11.92 7.83 -24.34
C THR A 787 11.95 8.47 -22.96
N ILE A 788 13.05 8.35 -22.23
CA ILE A 788 13.11 8.79 -20.83
C ILE A 788 12.90 10.30 -20.75
N ARG A 789 13.50 11.08 -21.66
CA ARG A 789 13.31 12.53 -21.72
C ARG A 789 11.85 12.99 -21.87
N TYR A 790 10.97 12.12 -22.39
CA TYR A 790 9.54 12.39 -22.59
C TYR A 790 8.65 11.77 -21.51
N ASN A 791 9.23 11.01 -20.57
CA ASN A 791 8.50 10.24 -19.57
C ASN A 791 7.42 9.33 -20.18
N ALA A 792 7.71 8.75 -21.35
CA ALA A 792 6.74 7.98 -22.12
C ALA A 792 7.32 6.61 -22.49
N CYS A 793 6.59 5.55 -22.17
CA CYS A 793 6.86 4.20 -22.64
C CYS A 793 6.31 3.95 -24.04
N ASP A 794 5.18 4.57 -24.35
CA ASP A 794 4.51 4.51 -25.64
C ASP A 794 4.97 5.65 -26.56
N GLU A 795 4.97 5.36 -27.85
CA GLU A 795 5.32 6.33 -28.88
C GLU A 795 4.36 7.52 -28.89
N ASN A 796 4.94 8.72 -28.93
CA ASN A 796 4.18 9.95 -29.14
C ASN A 796 3.79 10.12 -30.61
N ASN A 797 2.66 10.79 -30.87
CA ASN A 797 2.30 11.17 -32.23
C ASN A 797 3.16 12.36 -32.70
N TRP A 798 4.12 12.09 -33.59
CA TRP A 798 5.00 13.07 -34.23
C TRP A 798 4.59 13.41 -35.66
N SER A 799 3.48 12.83 -36.14
CA SER A 799 3.07 12.95 -37.54
C SER A 799 2.50 14.33 -37.82
N GLU A 800 3.14 15.07 -38.73
CA GLU A 800 2.77 16.43 -39.13
C GLU A 800 2.84 16.58 -40.66
N VAL A 801 2.09 17.54 -41.21
CA VAL A 801 2.08 17.82 -42.67
C VAL A 801 3.49 18.15 -43.17
N LYS A 802 4.31 18.82 -42.34
CA LYS A 802 5.71 19.14 -42.67
C LYS A 802 6.59 17.91 -42.88
N TYR A 803 6.17 16.75 -42.37
CA TYR A 803 6.83 15.45 -42.53
C TYR A 803 6.07 14.50 -43.48
N GLY A 804 5.08 15.00 -44.23
CA GLY A 804 4.36 14.24 -45.25
C GLY A 804 3.08 13.53 -44.76
N ALA A 805 2.62 13.80 -43.54
CA ALA A 805 1.33 13.32 -43.06
C ALA A 805 0.15 14.06 -43.73
N PRO A 806 -1.05 13.45 -43.84
CA PRO A 806 -2.22 14.09 -44.47
C PRO A 806 -2.79 15.26 -43.67
N ALA A 807 -2.52 15.31 -42.36
CA ALA A 807 -2.85 16.40 -41.46
C ALA A 807 -1.82 16.47 -40.33
N ASP A 808 -1.89 17.48 -39.46
CA ASP A 808 -1.12 17.50 -38.22
C ASP A 808 -1.79 16.60 -37.18
N TYR A 809 -0.97 15.74 -36.55
CA TYR A 809 -1.35 14.73 -35.57
C TYR A 809 -2.54 13.84 -36.00
N PRO A 810 -2.50 13.22 -37.19
CA PRO A 810 -3.53 12.29 -37.62
C PRO A 810 -3.59 11.12 -36.63
N MET A 811 -4.80 10.66 -36.30
CA MET A 811 -4.98 9.51 -35.40
C MET A 811 -4.41 8.22 -36.02
N SER A 812 -4.30 8.13 -37.35
CA SER A 812 -3.64 7.02 -38.06
C SER A 812 -2.15 6.88 -37.77
N ALA A 813 -1.54 7.81 -37.04
CA ALA A 813 -0.19 7.66 -36.50
C ALA A 813 0.01 6.39 -35.66
N SER A 814 -1.07 5.83 -35.09
CA SER A 814 -1.03 4.53 -34.40
C SER A 814 -0.69 3.35 -35.32
N CYS A 815 -0.87 3.51 -36.62
CA CYS A 815 -0.56 2.54 -37.66
C CYS A 815 0.87 2.67 -38.18
N GLY A 816 1.49 3.83 -37.98
CA GLY A 816 2.82 4.16 -38.51
C GLY A 816 3.04 5.67 -38.62
N GLN A 817 4.29 6.10 -38.50
CA GLN A 817 4.67 7.51 -38.56
C GLN A 817 5.86 7.74 -39.50
N LEU A 818 6.01 8.96 -40.02
CA LEU A 818 7.11 9.35 -40.92
C LEU A 818 7.20 8.46 -42.19
N GLY A 819 6.05 8.06 -42.73
CA GLY A 819 5.94 7.20 -43.92
C GLY A 819 6.10 5.70 -43.64
N GLN A 820 6.29 5.31 -42.38
CA GLN A 820 6.33 3.91 -41.95
C GLN A 820 4.91 3.33 -41.83
N LYS A 821 4.80 2.00 -41.94
CA LYS A 821 3.56 1.23 -41.70
C LYS A 821 3.87 0.04 -40.79
N TYR A 822 3.64 0.20 -39.50
CA TYR A 822 4.06 -0.77 -38.48
C TYR A 822 3.34 -2.12 -38.63
N ALA A 823 2.10 -2.13 -39.10
CA ALA A 823 1.38 -3.37 -39.41
C ALA A 823 2.00 -4.13 -40.59
N ASP A 824 2.76 -3.49 -41.47
CA ASP A 824 3.48 -4.14 -42.57
C ASP A 824 4.85 -4.69 -42.13
N TYR A 825 5.32 -4.34 -40.92
CA TYR A 825 6.60 -4.82 -40.39
C TYR A 825 6.48 -6.28 -40.03
N GLY A 826 6.97 -7.15 -40.91
CA GLY A 826 6.71 -8.57 -40.81
C GLY A 826 6.23 -9.23 -42.10
N VAL A 827 5.98 -8.47 -43.16
CA VAL A 827 5.55 -9.03 -44.44
C VAL A 827 6.74 -9.09 -45.40
N ASN A 828 6.95 -10.26 -46.00
CA ASN A 828 7.91 -10.39 -47.09
C ASN A 828 7.40 -9.65 -48.33
N PRO A 829 8.14 -8.65 -48.86
CA PRO A 829 7.67 -7.82 -49.97
C PRO A 829 7.58 -8.58 -51.30
N SER A 830 8.27 -9.71 -51.45
CA SER A 830 8.28 -10.53 -52.67
C SER A 830 7.15 -11.56 -52.67
N SER A 831 6.91 -12.23 -51.54
CA SER A 831 5.88 -13.28 -51.43
C SER A 831 4.53 -12.75 -50.95
N GLY A 832 4.50 -11.61 -50.26
CA GLY A 832 3.32 -11.06 -49.59
C GLY A 832 2.91 -11.84 -48.34
N LEU A 833 3.72 -12.80 -47.89
CA LEU A 833 3.45 -13.62 -46.71
C LEU A 833 4.10 -13.02 -45.47
N ASP A 834 3.48 -13.23 -44.32
CA ASP A 834 4.10 -12.91 -43.03
C ASP A 834 5.35 -13.77 -42.78
N TYR A 835 6.40 -13.16 -42.24
CA TYR A 835 7.56 -13.85 -41.71
C TYR A 835 7.16 -14.73 -40.53
N ALA A 836 7.96 -15.76 -40.25
CA ALA A 836 7.62 -16.81 -39.29
C ALA A 836 7.25 -16.30 -37.88
N TYR A 837 7.94 -15.25 -37.40
CA TYR A 837 7.73 -14.67 -36.08
C TYR A 837 6.81 -13.44 -36.07
N SER A 838 6.15 -13.12 -37.18
CA SER A 838 5.25 -11.97 -37.21
C SER A 838 3.97 -12.28 -36.47
N CYS A 839 3.62 -11.43 -35.50
CA CYS A 839 2.30 -11.50 -34.88
C CYS A 839 1.21 -11.46 -35.96
N PRO A 840 0.13 -12.22 -35.80
CA PRO A 840 -1.02 -12.10 -36.69
C PRO A 840 -1.61 -10.70 -36.60
N ARG A 841 -2.13 -10.17 -37.72
CA ARG A 841 -2.96 -8.96 -37.67
C ARG A 841 -4.27 -9.28 -36.95
N ASP A 842 -4.68 -8.37 -36.07
CA ASP A 842 -5.95 -8.47 -35.38
C ASP A 842 -6.77 -7.21 -35.61
N ASN A 843 -7.74 -7.31 -36.52
CA ASN A 843 -8.69 -6.23 -36.80
C ASN A 843 -9.69 -6.03 -35.65
N LYS A 844 -9.71 -6.92 -34.66
CA LYS A 844 -10.54 -6.79 -33.45
C LYS A 844 -9.77 -6.18 -32.27
N MET A 845 -8.50 -5.77 -32.47
CA MET A 845 -7.69 -5.18 -31.42
C MET A 845 -8.25 -3.82 -30.97
N GLU A 846 -8.54 -3.72 -29.68
CA GLU A 846 -8.93 -2.47 -28.99
C GLU A 846 -7.89 -2.16 -27.91
N VAL A 847 -7.04 -1.17 -28.18
CA VAL A 847 -5.95 -0.79 -27.28
C VAL A 847 -5.63 0.70 -27.38
N SER A 848 -5.35 1.32 -26.24
CA SER A 848 -4.85 2.69 -26.13
C SER A 848 -3.42 2.70 -25.57
N ALA A 849 -2.59 3.65 -25.98
CA ALA A 849 -1.34 3.95 -25.29
C ALA A 849 -1.66 4.46 -23.86
N LEU A 850 -0.81 4.09 -22.91
CA LEU A 850 -0.97 4.48 -21.50
C LEU A 850 -0.19 5.74 -21.18
N THR A 851 0.96 5.89 -21.82
CA THR A 851 1.86 7.02 -21.62
C THR A 851 1.92 7.88 -22.88
N HIS A 852 2.25 9.13 -22.69
CA HIS A 852 2.44 10.10 -23.76
C HIS A 852 3.22 11.29 -23.18
N ALA A 853 3.70 12.17 -24.05
CA ALA A 853 4.42 13.36 -23.63
C ALA A 853 3.47 14.45 -23.10
N SER A 854 3.98 15.29 -22.21
CA SER A 854 3.15 16.16 -21.37
C SER A 854 3.15 17.65 -21.75
N TRP A 855 3.79 18.04 -22.87
CA TRP A 855 3.89 19.45 -23.27
C TRP A 855 2.52 20.11 -23.51
N TYR A 856 2.49 21.44 -23.55
CA TYR A 856 1.24 22.18 -23.73
C TYR A 856 0.57 21.84 -25.07
N GLY A 857 -0.63 21.25 -25.02
CA GLY A 857 -1.34 20.78 -26.20
C GLY A 857 -0.74 19.51 -26.83
N ALA A 858 -0.01 18.71 -26.04
CA ALA A 858 0.53 17.44 -26.50
C ALA A 858 -0.55 16.55 -27.16
N PRO A 859 -0.20 15.81 -28.21
CA PRO A 859 -1.09 14.83 -28.81
C PRO A 859 -1.59 13.83 -27.78
N ALA A 860 -2.86 13.45 -27.91
CA ALA A 860 -3.42 12.36 -27.11
C ALA A 860 -2.63 11.04 -27.33
N PRO A 861 -2.67 10.14 -26.33
CA PRO A 861 -2.21 8.77 -26.53
C PRO A 861 -2.79 8.15 -27.81
N VAL A 862 -1.92 7.52 -28.60
CA VAL A 862 -2.33 6.80 -29.81
C VAL A 862 -3.20 5.59 -29.48
N PHE A 863 -4.03 5.15 -30.41
CA PHE A 863 -4.95 4.04 -30.19
C PHE A 863 -5.24 3.22 -31.44
N ALA A 864 -5.71 1.99 -31.25
CA ALA A 864 -6.28 1.14 -32.29
C ALA A 864 -7.65 0.63 -31.84
N ALA A 865 -8.57 0.56 -32.80
CA ALA A 865 -9.93 0.08 -32.59
C ALA A 865 -10.49 -0.51 -33.90
N PRO A 866 -11.43 -1.47 -33.82
CA PRO A 866 -12.16 -1.97 -34.98
C PRO A 866 -13.00 -0.86 -35.62
N ASP A 867 -13.16 -0.88 -36.93
CA ASP A 867 -14.01 0.10 -37.62
C ASP A 867 -15.44 0.02 -37.12
N ALA A 868 -15.95 -1.18 -36.84
CA ALA A 868 -17.30 -1.38 -36.31
C ALA A 868 -17.54 -0.63 -34.98
N VAL A 869 -16.52 -0.49 -34.11
CA VAL A 869 -16.63 0.27 -32.85
C VAL A 869 -16.72 1.77 -33.12
N LEU A 870 -15.90 2.27 -34.05
CA LEU A 870 -15.86 3.69 -34.38
C LEU A 870 -17.08 4.12 -35.21
N GLU A 871 -17.57 3.27 -36.11
CA GLU A 871 -18.78 3.48 -36.91
C GLU A 871 -20.03 3.53 -36.04
N GLU A 872 -20.20 2.59 -35.10
CA GLU A 872 -21.33 2.59 -34.15
C GLU A 872 -21.45 3.93 -33.40
N ARG A 873 -20.32 4.59 -33.17
CA ARG A 873 -20.23 5.88 -32.46
C ARG A 873 -20.21 7.09 -33.38
N GLY A 874 -20.30 6.91 -34.70
CA GLY A 874 -20.24 8.01 -35.68
C GLY A 874 -18.89 8.72 -35.73
N LEU A 875 -17.80 8.04 -35.39
CA LEU A 875 -16.44 8.59 -35.31
C LEU A 875 -15.65 8.45 -36.63
N LEU A 876 -16.23 7.81 -37.65
CA LEU A 876 -15.62 7.71 -38.97
C LEU A 876 -16.29 8.64 -39.99
N VAL A 877 -15.48 9.25 -40.85
CA VAL A 877 -15.94 10.00 -42.02
C VAL A 877 -15.37 9.33 -43.27
N ASN A 878 -16.25 8.76 -44.10
CA ASN A 878 -15.87 7.95 -45.28
C ASN A 878 -14.88 6.81 -44.94
N GLY A 879 -15.06 6.15 -43.78
CA GLY A 879 -14.19 5.06 -43.33
C GLY A 879 -12.82 5.51 -42.80
N SER A 880 -12.63 6.81 -42.56
CA SER A 880 -11.38 7.36 -42.03
C SER A 880 -11.59 8.04 -40.69
N VAL A 881 -10.61 7.91 -39.81
CA VAL A 881 -10.54 8.70 -38.57
C VAL A 881 -10.06 10.12 -38.86
N GLY A 882 -10.22 11.02 -37.89
CA GLY A 882 -9.76 12.40 -38.00
C GLY A 882 -8.38 12.61 -37.38
N ARG A 883 -8.19 13.67 -36.59
CA ARG A 883 -6.89 14.07 -36.03
C ARG A 883 -7.01 14.63 -34.64
N TRP A 884 -5.88 14.72 -33.94
CA TRP A 884 -5.76 15.59 -32.79
C TRP A 884 -5.53 17.04 -33.22
N THR A 885 -6.21 17.99 -32.59
CA THR A 885 -5.81 19.39 -32.65
C THR A 885 -5.24 19.81 -31.31
N ASN A 886 -4.14 20.58 -31.32
CA ASN A 886 -3.59 21.22 -30.14
C ASN A 886 -4.28 22.57 -29.80
N SER A 887 -5.34 22.92 -30.53
CA SER A 887 -6.11 24.14 -30.32
C SER A 887 -7.02 24.05 -29.09
N GLY A 888 -7.50 25.20 -28.62
CA GLY A 888 -8.38 25.29 -27.46
C GLY A 888 -7.64 25.37 -26.12
N HIS A 889 -8.40 25.42 -25.03
CA HIS A 889 -7.88 25.46 -23.68
C HIS A 889 -8.85 24.74 -22.74
N CYS A 890 -8.30 23.93 -21.84
CA CYS A 890 -9.08 23.24 -20.83
C CYS A 890 -9.18 24.12 -19.58
N ASN A 891 -10.41 24.54 -19.24
CA ASN A 891 -10.66 25.39 -18.07
C ASN A 891 -10.29 24.71 -16.76
N VAL A 892 -10.40 23.38 -16.73
CA VAL A 892 -10.01 22.52 -15.61
C VAL A 892 -9.02 21.51 -16.16
N VAL A 893 -7.84 21.43 -15.54
CA VAL A 893 -6.83 20.43 -15.89
C VAL A 893 -7.15 19.16 -15.11
N PRO A 894 -7.36 18.01 -15.77
CA PRO A 894 -7.71 16.77 -15.09
C PRO A 894 -6.51 16.25 -14.29
N ASP A 895 -6.70 15.98 -13.01
CA ASP A 895 -5.76 15.26 -12.15
C ASP A 895 -5.98 13.73 -12.21
N LYS A 896 -7.17 13.30 -12.65
CA LYS A 896 -7.54 11.90 -12.89
C LYS A 896 -8.30 11.77 -14.21
N VAL A 897 -8.31 10.55 -14.77
CA VAL A 897 -9.12 10.17 -15.93
C VAL A 897 -9.78 8.81 -15.72
N ASP A 898 -10.90 8.59 -16.38
CA ASP A 898 -11.59 7.29 -16.38
C ASP A 898 -10.76 6.26 -17.17
N THR A 899 -10.08 5.38 -16.44
CA THR A 899 -9.20 4.35 -17.00
C THR A 899 -9.95 3.12 -17.51
N SER A 900 -11.25 2.98 -17.20
CA SER A 900 -12.10 1.93 -17.78
C SER A 900 -12.45 2.21 -19.24
N LYS A 901 -12.40 3.48 -19.63
CA LYS A 901 -12.62 3.96 -20.99
C LYS A 901 -11.33 3.97 -21.80
N GLN A 902 -11.43 3.57 -23.05
CA GLN A 902 -10.39 3.80 -24.04
C GLN A 902 -10.21 5.30 -24.28
N VAL A 903 -9.03 5.71 -24.76
CA VAL A 903 -8.67 7.14 -24.86
C VAL A 903 -9.65 7.93 -25.73
N TRP A 904 -10.20 7.30 -26.77
CA TRP A 904 -11.16 7.92 -27.70
C TRP A 904 -12.59 8.02 -27.14
N GLU A 905 -12.89 7.37 -26.01
CA GLU A 905 -14.21 7.38 -25.37
C GLU A 905 -14.30 8.40 -24.22
N ARG A 906 -13.18 9.00 -23.83
CA ARG A 906 -13.10 9.96 -22.74
C ARG A 906 -13.60 11.33 -23.19
N ASP A 907 -14.18 12.06 -22.24
CA ASP A 907 -14.72 13.40 -22.50
C ASP A 907 -13.63 14.38 -22.99
N GLU A 908 -14.05 15.43 -23.68
CA GLU A 908 -13.19 16.56 -24.01
C GLU A 908 -12.53 17.13 -22.75
N CYS A 909 -11.25 17.49 -22.85
CA CYS A 909 -10.42 17.93 -21.72
C CYS A 909 -10.24 16.91 -20.58
N LYS A 910 -10.59 15.64 -20.80
CA LYS A 910 -10.36 14.51 -19.87
C LYS A 910 -9.72 13.30 -20.55
N THR A 911 -9.05 13.52 -21.67
CA THR A 911 -8.42 12.47 -22.47
C THR A 911 -7.23 11.84 -21.73
N TYR A 912 -6.45 12.66 -21.03
CA TYR A 912 -5.30 12.24 -20.23
C TYR A 912 -5.03 13.17 -19.04
N VAL A 913 -4.34 12.68 -18.01
CA VAL A 913 -3.99 13.46 -16.81
C VAL A 913 -3.06 14.62 -17.17
N GLY A 914 -3.39 15.83 -16.72
CA GLY A 914 -2.60 17.03 -16.99
C GLY A 914 -2.93 17.71 -18.33
N GLN A 915 -4.01 17.32 -19.02
CA GLN A 915 -4.43 17.94 -20.28
C GLN A 915 -4.77 19.43 -20.11
N LYS A 916 -4.03 20.29 -20.81
CA LYS A 916 -4.19 21.76 -20.78
C LYS A 916 -4.88 22.32 -22.02
N ALA A 917 -4.83 21.59 -23.12
CA ALA A 917 -5.37 21.98 -24.42
C ALA A 917 -5.50 20.73 -25.30
N GLY A 918 -6.17 20.92 -26.43
CA GLY A 918 -6.33 19.93 -27.47
C GLY A 918 -7.53 19.01 -27.29
N THR A 919 -8.00 18.48 -28.42
CA THR A 919 -9.18 17.63 -28.51
C THR A 919 -9.14 16.80 -29.80
N PHE A 920 -9.92 15.73 -29.84
CA PHE A 920 -10.12 14.93 -31.05
C PHE A 920 -11.07 15.64 -32.02
N LEU A 921 -10.66 15.74 -33.28
CA LEU A 921 -11.52 16.18 -34.39
C LEU A 921 -11.79 14.98 -35.30
N TRP A 922 -13.04 14.55 -35.40
CA TRP A 922 -13.46 13.40 -36.22
C TRP A 922 -13.91 13.83 -37.61
N ASP A 923 -12.98 14.43 -38.38
CA ASP A 923 -13.24 15.06 -39.69
C ASP A 923 -12.77 14.23 -40.89
N GLY A 924 -12.28 13.00 -40.65
CA GLY A 924 -11.72 12.13 -41.69
C GLY A 924 -10.33 12.55 -42.20
N SER A 925 -9.68 13.53 -41.56
CA SER A 925 -8.41 14.08 -42.06
C SER A 925 -7.24 13.10 -42.06
N SER A 926 -7.31 11.98 -41.33
CA SER A 926 -6.27 10.94 -41.40
C SER A 926 -6.27 10.20 -42.73
N GLN A 927 -7.37 10.24 -43.49
CA GLN A 927 -7.55 9.53 -44.77
C GLN A 927 -7.40 8.00 -44.69
N GLU A 928 -7.29 7.44 -43.49
CA GLU A 928 -7.11 6.02 -43.20
C GLU A 928 -7.87 5.66 -41.91
N SER A 929 -8.14 4.37 -41.74
CA SER A 929 -8.67 3.76 -40.52
C SER A 929 -7.52 3.44 -39.53
N VAL A 930 -7.87 3.14 -38.27
CA VAL A 930 -6.95 2.59 -37.24
C VAL A 930 -7.18 1.10 -36.95
N GLU A 931 -8.05 0.44 -37.73
CA GLU A 931 -8.31 -1.00 -37.61
C GLU A 931 -7.07 -1.82 -37.98
N GLY A 932 -6.76 -2.83 -37.17
CA GLY A 932 -5.59 -3.70 -37.41
C GLY A 932 -4.24 -3.05 -37.11
N CYS A 933 -4.25 -1.84 -36.52
CA CYS A 933 -3.06 -1.17 -35.99
C CYS A 933 -2.73 -1.72 -34.59
N GLY A 934 -2.00 -0.98 -33.74
CA GLY A 934 -1.63 -1.47 -32.39
C GLY A 934 -0.15 -1.76 -32.17
N TRP A 935 0.66 -1.61 -33.23
CA TRP A 935 2.08 -2.01 -33.26
C TRP A 935 3.05 -0.82 -33.23
N TRP A 936 2.64 0.29 -32.63
CA TRP A 936 3.49 1.46 -32.41
C TRP A 936 4.62 1.18 -31.40
N GLY A 937 5.54 2.13 -31.26
CA GLY A 937 6.72 1.98 -30.41
C GLY A 937 6.35 1.81 -28.94
N ARG A 938 6.94 0.79 -28.29
CA ARG A 938 6.80 0.56 -26.85
C ARG A 938 8.13 0.22 -26.19
N GLY A 939 8.29 0.62 -24.93
CA GLY A 939 9.49 0.39 -24.14
C GLY A 939 10.59 1.42 -24.43
N VAL A 940 11.77 1.23 -23.83
CA VAL A 940 12.80 2.28 -23.69
C VAL A 940 13.56 2.68 -24.98
N ILE A 941 13.38 1.95 -26.08
CA ILE A 941 13.90 2.29 -27.43
C ILE A 941 12.77 2.21 -28.48
N GLN A 942 11.50 2.24 -28.05
CA GLN A 942 10.33 2.29 -28.95
C GLN A 942 10.28 1.11 -29.93
N THR A 943 10.24 -0.12 -29.43
CA THR A 943 10.11 -1.32 -30.26
C THR A 943 8.80 -1.29 -31.05
N THR A 944 8.87 -1.23 -32.39
CA THR A 944 7.71 -1.11 -33.30
C THR A 944 7.52 -2.37 -34.16
N GLY A 945 6.27 -2.67 -34.53
CA GLY A 945 5.93 -3.55 -35.64
C GLY A 945 5.73 -5.03 -35.29
N ARG A 946 4.84 -5.72 -36.03
CA ARG A 946 4.40 -7.11 -35.74
C ARG A 946 5.54 -8.10 -35.61
N GLN A 947 6.58 -7.97 -36.42
CA GLN A 947 7.75 -8.84 -36.37
C GLN A 947 8.50 -8.75 -35.04
N ASN A 948 8.72 -7.55 -34.52
CA ASN A 948 9.49 -7.37 -33.29
C ASN A 948 8.71 -7.86 -32.07
N PHE A 949 7.43 -7.45 -31.96
CA PHE A 949 6.55 -7.95 -30.90
C PHE A 949 6.37 -9.47 -30.97
N GLY A 950 6.24 -10.03 -32.17
CA GLY A 950 6.07 -11.47 -32.32
C GLY A 950 7.33 -12.26 -32.01
N THR A 951 8.50 -11.74 -32.38
CA THR A 951 9.78 -12.35 -31.97
C THR A 951 9.92 -12.31 -30.45
N LEU A 952 9.60 -11.18 -29.80
CA LEU A 952 9.57 -11.06 -28.35
C LEU A 952 8.59 -12.08 -27.73
N ASN A 953 7.38 -12.18 -28.26
CA ASN A 953 6.35 -13.11 -27.79
C ASN A 953 6.73 -14.58 -27.95
N HIS A 954 7.47 -14.92 -29.01
CA HIS A 954 7.94 -16.28 -29.25
C HIS A 954 8.95 -16.74 -28.18
N TYR A 955 9.89 -15.87 -27.82
CA TYR A 955 10.98 -16.26 -26.91
C TYR A 955 10.71 -15.93 -25.44
N LEU A 956 9.88 -14.94 -25.14
CA LEU A 956 9.63 -14.49 -23.77
C LEU A 956 8.19 -14.73 -23.30
N GLY A 957 7.22 -14.70 -24.21
CA GLY A 957 5.80 -14.84 -23.90
C GLY A 957 5.20 -16.17 -24.34
N ARG A 958 3.88 -16.18 -24.53
CA ARG A 958 3.14 -17.29 -25.14
C ARG A 958 3.34 -17.30 -26.65
N SER A 959 4.29 -18.11 -27.12
CA SER A 959 4.59 -18.22 -28.55
C SER A 959 3.35 -18.36 -29.44
N HIS A 960 3.30 -17.52 -30.48
CA HIS A 960 2.26 -17.51 -31.51
C HIS A 960 2.65 -18.29 -32.77
N VAL A 961 3.92 -18.70 -32.86
CA VAL A 961 4.52 -19.38 -34.01
C VAL A 961 3.93 -20.78 -34.13
N ASP A 962 3.58 -21.18 -35.35
CA ASP A 962 3.08 -22.52 -35.64
C ASP A 962 4.17 -23.58 -35.35
N PRO A 963 3.92 -24.52 -34.40
CA PRO A 963 4.86 -25.60 -34.09
C PRO A 963 5.29 -26.44 -35.30
N ALA A 964 4.46 -26.52 -36.35
CA ALA A 964 4.82 -27.25 -37.56
C ALA A 964 5.95 -26.59 -38.36
N THR A 965 6.19 -25.28 -38.17
CA THR A 965 7.23 -24.51 -38.88
C THR A 965 8.61 -24.58 -38.23
N ILE A 966 8.69 -25.10 -37.00
CA ILE A 966 9.94 -25.21 -36.25
C ILE A 966 10.96 -26.07 -37.01
N GLY A 967 12.18 -25.57 -37.15
CA GLY A 967 13.27 -26.19 -37.90
C GLY A 967 13.20 -25.97 -39.42
N GLN A 968 12.15 -25.33 -39.95
CA GLN A 968 12.07 -24.97 -41.36
C GLN A 968 12.76 -23.63 -41.61
N THR A 969 13.32 -23.44 -42.81
CA THR A 969 13.83 -22.14 -43.26
C THR A 969 12.74 -21.41 -44.04
N ILE A 970 12.22 -20.33 -43.46
CA ILE A 970 11.22 -19.44 -44.07
C ILE A 970 11.90 -18.11 -44.35
N ASP A 971 11.97 -17.73 -45.62
CA ASP A 971 12.56 -16.46 -46.07
C ASP A 971 13.99 -16.19 -45.56
N GLY A 972 14.81 -17.23 -45.55
CA GLY A 972 16.21 -17.16 -45.13
C GLY A 972 16.42 -17.25 -43.61
N VAL A 973 15.35 -17.30 -42.82
CA VAL A 973 15.40 -17.49 -41.36
C VAL A 973 14.97 -18.90 -41.01
N THR A 974 15.82 -19.64 -40.30
CA THR A 974 15.43 -20.93 -39.72
C THR A 974 14.62 -20.66 -38.46
N VAL A 975 13.40 -21.19 -38.40
CA VAL A 975 12.50 -21.01 -37.25
C VAL A 975 12.99 -21.88 -36.10
N GLU A 976 13.28 -21.26 -34.96
CA GLU A 976 13.73 -21.92 -33.75
C GLU A 976 12.55 -22.30 -32.87
N ALA A 977 12.75 -23.29 -32.00
CA ALA A 977 11.76 -23.66 -31.00
C ALA A 977 11.67 -22.58 -29.90
N PRO A 978 10.47 -22.29 -29.36
CA PRO A 978 10.36 -21.41 -28.21
C PRO A 978 10.95 -22.10 -26.96
N PRO A 979 11.34 -21.34 -25.92
CA PRO A 979 11.72 -21.93 -24.64
C PRO A 979 10.58 -22.77 -24.06
N THR A 980 10.90 -23.90 -23.43
CA THR A 980 9.90 -24.78 -22.79
C THR A 980 9.24 -24.14 -21.57
N ASN A 981 9.91 -23.16 -20.96
CA ASN A 981 9.45 -22.40 -19.80
C ASN A 981 9.86 -20.92 -19.98
N PRO A 982 9.14 -20.18 -20.85
CA PRO A 982 9.48 -18.80 -21.16
C PRO A 982 9.23 -17.90 -19.95
N LEU A 983 10.05 -16.86 -19.82
CA LEU A 983 10.14 -16.05 -18.60
C LEU A 983 8.82 -15.37 -18.21
N TYR A 984 8.08 -14.93 -19.22
CA TYR A 984 6.78 -14.26 -19.11
C TYR A 984 5.69 -15.10 -19.77
N ALA A 985 5.68 -16.41 -19.49
CA ALA A 985 4.74 -17.39 -20.02
C ALA A 985 3.25 -17.05 -19.80
N ASP A 986 2.97 -16.13 -18.88
CA ASP A 986 1.65 -15.58 -18.58
C ASP A 986 1.23 -14.44 -19.52
N LEU A 987 2.17 -13.88 -20.29
CA LEU A 987 1.94 -12.75 -21.19
C LEU A 987 1.81 -13.21 -22.65
N ASP A 988 0.93 -12.54 -23.41
CA ASP A 988 0.82 -12.68 -24.87
C ASP A 988 0.92 -11.30 -25.52
N PHE A 989 2.14 -10.91 -25.92
CA PHE A 989 2.39 -9.59 -26.52
C PHE A 989 1.77 -9.45 -27.92
N CYS A 990 1.39 -10.56 -28.58
CA CYS A 990 0.67 -10.47 -29.85
C CYS A 990 -0.82 -10.17 -29.64
N SER A 991 -1.42 -10.68 -28.56
CA SER A 991 -2.83 -10.41 -28.24
C SER A 991 -3.00 -9.09 -27.48
N ASN A 992 -2.02 -8.69 -26.68
CA ASN A 992 -1.97 -7.38 -26.03
C ASN A 992 -0.54 -6.80 -26.01
N PRO A 993 -0.15 -6.04 -27.05
CA PRO A 993 1.17 -5.39 -27.08
C PRO A 993 1.32 -4.32 -25.98
N GLY A 994 0.22 -3.84 -25.38
CA GLY A 994 0.22 -2.87 -24.29
C GLY A 994 0.90 -3.35 -23.01
N LEU A 995 1.02 -4.67 -22.81
CA LEU A 995 1.64 -5.28 -21.62
C LEU A 995 3.06 -4.78 -21.36
N ILE A 996 3.81 -4.39 -22.40
CA ILE A 996 5.16 -3.82 -22.27
C ILE A 996 5.17 -2.55 -21.42
N CYS A 997 4.12 -1.75 -21.51
CA CYS A 997 4.02 -0.45 -20.82
C CYS A 997 3.00 -0.46 -19.69
N SER A 998 2.10 -1.46 -19.62
CA SER A 998 1.03 -1.55 -18.62
C SER A 998 1.39 -2.37 -17.40
N SER A 999 2.23 -3.41 -17.55
CA SER A 999 2.42 -4.39 -16.47
C SER A 999 3.01 -3.76 -15.22
N GLU A 1000 2.31 -3.91 -14.10
CA GLU A 1000 2.79 -3.51 -12.77
C GLU A 1000 3.48 -4.68 -12.06
N GLU A 1001 3.18 -5.93 -12.42
CA GLU A 1001 3.87 -7.11 -11.92
C GLU A 1001 5.27 -7.28 -12.54
N ASN A 1002 5.43 -6.97 -13.83
CA ASN A 1002 6.65 -7.18 -14.61
C ASN A 1002 7.17 -5.87 -15.23
N LYS A 1003 7.50 -4.89 -14.37
CA LYS A 1003 7.89 -3.52 -14.78
C LYS A 1003 9.14 -3.49 -15.65
N GLU A 1004 10.04 -4.45 -15.48
CA GLU A 1004 11.28 -4.58 -16.24
C GLU A 1004 11.07 -4.89 -17.73
N ILE A 1005 9.88 -5.33 -18.15
CA ILE A 1005 9.58 -5.66 -19.56
C ILE A 1005 9.80 -4.45 -20.47
N LYS A 1006 9.50 -3.23 -20.00
CA LYS A 1006 9.74 -1.99 -20.76
C LYS A 1006 11.22 -1.80 -21.12
N TRP A 1007 12.12 -2.30 -20.26
CA TRP A 1007 13.56 -2.32 -20.49
C TRP A 1007 13.97 -3.50 -21.37
N ILE A 1008 13.43 -4.69 -21.10
CA ILE A 1008 13.68 -5.91 -21.88
C ILE A 1008 13.33 -5.71 -23.35
N ALA A 1009 12.24 -5.02 -23.67
CA ALA A 1009 11.87 -4.70 -25.06
C ALA A 1009 12.99 -3.96 -25.81
N GLY A 1010 13.65 -2.99 -25.15
CA GLY A 1010 14.78 -2.25 -25.73
C GLY A 1010 16.10 -3.03 -25.69
N LEU A 1011 16.36 -3.76 -24.62
CA LEU A 1011 17.54 -4.63 -24.49
C LEU A 1011 17.50 -5.77 -25.52
N PHE A 1012 16.33 -6.31 -25.82
CA PHE A 1012 16.11 -7.30 -26.87
C PHE A 1012 16.54 -6.75 -28.24
N TYR A 1013 16.07 -5.55 -28.60
CA TYR A 1013 16.54 -4.86 -29.81
C TYR A 1013 18.06 -4.66 -29.77
N TRP A 1014 18.62 -4.24 -28.62
CA TRP A 1014 20.04 -3.99 -28.47
C TRP A 1014 20.90 -5.23 -28.74
N VAL A 1015 20.56 -6.38 -28.15
CA VAL A 1015 21.35 -7.61 -28.30
C VAL A 1015 21.23 -8.21 -29.69
N THR A 1016 20.09 -8.02 -30.37
CA THR A 1016 19.83 -8.59 -31.69
C THR A 1016 20.25 -7.70 -32.85
N SER A 1017 20.29 -6.37 -32.66
CA SER A 1017 20.53 -5.40 -33.74
C SER A 1017 21.81 -4.59 -33.56
N VAL A 1018 22.25 -4.34 -32.32
CA VAL A 1018 23.41 -3.48 -32.04
C VAL A 1018 24.63 -4.33 -31.68
N GLN A 1019 24.54 -5.20 -30.67
CA GLN A 1019 25.67 -6.06 -30.29
C GLN A 1019 25.96 -7.14 -31.33
N ALA A 1020 24.91 -7.62 -32.02
CA ALA A 1020 25.00 -8.60 -33.10
C ALA A 1020 25.14 -7.97 -34.50
N TYR A 1021 25.34 -6.65 -34.60
CA TYR A 1021 25.45 -5.98 -35.89
C TYR A 1021 26.55 -6.63 -36.75
N SER A 1022 26.18 -6.99 -37.98
CA SER A 1022 27.10 -7.44 -39.02
C SER A 1022 26.72 -6.78 -40.34
N ASN A 1023 27.72 -6.57 -41.21
CA ASN A 1023 27.53 -6.00 -42.53
C ASN A 1023 28.37 -6.75 -43.56
N ASP A 1024 28.23 -8.07 -43.56
CA ASP A 1024 29.00 -9.00 -44.40
C ASP A 1024 28.92 -8.60 -45.88
N GLY A 1025 30.08 -8.41 -46.52
CA GLY A 1025 30.18 -7.93 -47.90
C GLY A 1025 29.74 -6.47 -48.15
N GLY A 1026 29.41 -5.71 -47.10
CA GLY A 1026 29.04 -4.30 -47.16
C GLY A 1026 30.16 -3.34 -46.72
N PRO A 1027 29.90 -2.02 -46.72
CA PRO A 1027 30.90 -1.00 -46.37
C PRO A 1027 31.39 -1.06 -44.92
N TYR A 1028 30.67 -1.73 -44.02
CA TYR A 1028 30.98 -1.81 -42.58
C TYR A 1028 31.33 -3.22 -42.11
N GLU A 1029 31.74 -4.13 -43.01
CA GLU A 1029 32.05 -5.54 -42.71
C GLU A 1029 33.06 -5.73 -41.55
N GLY A 1030 33.98 -4.79 -41.35
CA GLY A 1030 34.98 -4.85 -40.28
C GLY A 1030 34.49 -4.36 -38.90
N TRP A 1031 33.31 -3.76 -38.83
CA TRP A 1031 32.79 -3.19 -37.59
C TRP A 1031 32.27 -4.30 -36.67
N ASN A 1032 32.68 -4.26 -35.40
CA ASN A 1032 32.21 -5.21 -34.41
C ASN A 1032 32.07 -4.51 -33.05
N TYR A 1033 30.87 -4.61 -32.46
CA TYR A 1033 30.51 -3.91 -31.22
C TYR A 1033 31.53 -4.12 -30.11
N TYR A 1034 31.95 -5.37 -29.87
CA TYR A 1034 32.87 -5.70 -28.80
C TYR A 1034 34.27 -5.11 -29.05
N ASN A 1035 34.77 -5.19 -30.29
CA ASN A 1035 36.07 -4.63 -30.65
C ASN A 1035 36.10 -3.10 -30.53
N GLU A 1036 35.04 -2.41 -30.93
CA GLU A 1036 34.96 -0.95 -30.83
C GLU A 1036 34.78 -0.47 -29.38
N LEU A 1037 33.96 -1.16 -28.58
CA LEU A 1037 33.86 -0.91 -27.14
C LEU A 1037 35.22 -1.09 -26.46
N LYS A 1038 35.92 -2.19 -26.78
CA LYS A 1038 37.26 -2.46 -26.27
C LYS A 1038 38.24 -1.37 -26.67
N LYS A 1039 38.25 -0.95 -27.94
CA LYS A 1039 39.11 0.13 -28.46
C LYS A 1039 38.86 1.44 -27.71
N TYR A 1040 37.60 1.79 -27.43
CA TYR A 1040 37.26 2.97 -26.64
C TYR A 1040 37.82 2.88 -25.21
N VAL A 1041 37.68 1.74 -24.55
CA VAL A 1041 38.21 1.54 -23.19
C VAL A 1041 39.74 1.53 -23.16
N ASP A 1042 40.39 0.82 -24.07
CA ASP A 1042 41.85 0.76 -24.20
C ASP A 1042 42.47 2.14 -24.51
N SER A 1043 41.73 3.01 -25.20
CA SER A 1043 42.15 4.39 -25.47
C SER A 1043 42.10 5.31 -24.25
N GLY A 1044 41.61 4.81 -23.11
CA GLY A 1044 41.41 5.57 -21.88
C GLY A 1044 40.14 6.41 -21.91
N LEU A 1045 39.05 5.88 -22.49
CA LEU A 1045 37.73 6.52 -22.59
C LEU A 1045 37.77 7.88 -23.32
N LYS A 1046 38.49 7.95 -24.45
CA LYS A 1046 38.70 9.18 -25.22
C LYS A 1046 37.88 9.20 -26.50
N GLY A 1047 37.28 10.35 -26.79
CA GLY A 1047 36.56 10.60 -28.05
C GLY A 1047 35.13 10.05 -28.07
N THR A 1048 34.45 10.17 -29.22
CA THR A 1048 33.02 9.84 -29.38
C THR A 1048 32.73 8.76 -30.43
N GLU A 1049 33.74 8.29 -31.17
CA GLU A 1049 33.59 7.35 -32.29
C GLU A 1049 32.68 6.16 -31.94
N PHE A 1050 32.95 5.48 -30.83
CA PHE A 1050 32.14 4.33 -30.38
C PHE A 1050 30.65 4.67 -30.17
N ILE A 1051 30.34 5.80 -29.51
CA ILE A 1051 28.94 6.16 -29.26
C ILE A 1051 28.26 6.73 -30.51
N ASP A 1052 29.01 7.37 -31.39
CA ASP A 1052 28.51 7.89 -32.66
C ASP A 1052 28.10 6.73 -33.58
N ASP A 1053 28.95 5.70 -33.69
CA ASP A 1053 28.66 4.46 -34.42
C ASP A 1053 27.41 3.77 -33.87
N VAL A 1054 27.35 3.58 -32.54
CA VAL A 1054 26.21 2.96 -31.87
C VAL A 1054 24.93 3.76 -32.08
N SER A 1055 24.99 5.09 -32.02
CA SER A 1055 23.85 5.97 -32.28
C SER A 1055 23.38 5.88 -33.74
N GLY A 1056 24.33 5.72 -34.68
CA GLY A 1056 24.05 5.42 -36.07
C GLY A 1056 23.28 4.12 -36.25
N ILE A 1057 23.70 3.04 -35.59
CA ILE A 1057 23.02 1.74 -35.71
C ILE A 1057 21.59 1.85 -35.17
N VAL A 1058 21.40 2.44 -34.00
CA VAL A 1058 20.08 2.57 -33.36
C VAL A 1058 19.13 3.45 -34.16
N ASN A 1059 19.59 4.60 -34.63
CA ASN A 1059 18.71 5.58 -35.30
C ASN A 1059 18.55 5.33 -36.80
N ARG A 1060 19.56 4.76 -37.46
CA ARG A 1060 19.68 4.71 -38.92
C ARG A 1060 20.10 3.35 -39.48
N GLY A 1061 20.49 2.39 -38.65
CA GLY A 1061 20.84 1.03 -39.05
C GLY A 1061 22.26 0.86 -39.60
N CYS A 1062 23.17 1.82 -39.39
CA CYS A 1062 24.58 1.68 -39.77
C CYS A 1062 25.51 2.43 -38.81
N PRO A 1063 26.77 2.00 -38.60
CA PRO A 1063 27.71 2.67 -37.70
C PRO A 1063 28.32 3.92 -38.36
N ASP A 1064 27.48 4.91 -38.63
CA ASP A 1064 27.89 6.19 -39.23
C ASP A 1064 26.95 7.32 -38.78
N SER A 1065 27.47 8.54 -38.80
CA SER A 1065 26.70 9.77 -38.59
C SER A 1065 25.69 10.06 -39.70
N THR A 1066 25.94 9.54 -40.90
CA THR A 1066 25.03 9.63 -42.05
C THR A 1066 24.94 8.27 -42.76
N CYS A 1067 23.79 7.63 -42.66
CA CYS A 1067 23.49 6.38 -43.39
C CYS A 1067 22.69 6.67 -44.67
N SER A 1068 22.48 5.66 -45.50
CA SER A 1068 21.58 5.75 -46.66
C SER A 1068 20.13 6.10 -46.29
N THR A 1069 19.76 5.85 -45.03
CA THR A 1069 18.46 6.15 -44.43
C THR A 1069 18.37 7.56 -43.83
N GLY A 1070 19.47 8.35 -43.83
CA GLY A 1070 19.54 9.74 -43.38
C GLY A 1070 20.55 10.01 -42.26
N ASP A 1071 20.59 11.26 -41.79
CA ASP A 1071 21.50 11.73 -40.74
C ASP A 1071 21.02 11.33 -39.34
N VAL A 1072 21.93 10.93 -38.45
CA VAL A 1072 21.57 10.58 -37.07
C VAL A 1072 20.94 11.77 -36.34
N HIS A 1073 19.77 11.56 -35.76
CA HIS A 1073 19.06 12.58 -35.00
C HIS A 1073 19.67 12.80 -33.61
N ASN A 1074 19.92 14.06 -33.24
CA ASN A 1074 20.40 14.49 -31.92
C ASN A 1074 21.69 13.79 -31.45
N VAL A 1075 22.68 13.70 -32.34
CA VAL A 1075 24.00 13.10 -32.04
C VAL A 1075 24.63 13.73 -30.79
N LYS A 1076 24.57 15.06 -30.67
CA LYS A 1076 25.23 15.77 -29.58
C LYS A 1076 24.62 15.42 -28.22
N GLU A 1077 23.30 15.35 -28.14
CA GLU A 1077 22.55 14.98 -26.95
C GLU A 1077 22.86 13.53 -26.55
N ARG A 1078 22.96 12.59 -27.51
CA ARG A 1078 23.35 11.20 -27.25
C ARG A 1078 24.77 11.10 -26.69
N GLN A 1079 25.72 11.87 -27.24
CA GLN A 1079 27.09 11.96 -26.71
C GLN A 1079 27.11 12.49 -25.27
N ASP A 1080 26.33 13.55 -24.99
CA ASP A 1080 26.26 14.17 -23.67
C ASP A 1080 25.62 13.22 -22.64
N ASN A 1081 24.56 12.49 -23.03
CA ASN A 1081 23.97 11.44 -22.20
C ASN A 1081 24.96 10.32 -21.90
N PHE A 1082 25.71 9.84 -22.90
CA PHE A 1082 26.74 8.82 -22.70
C PHE A 1082 27.81 9.27 -21.72
N LYS A 1083 28.31 10.51 -21.88
CA LYS A 1083 29.28 11.10 -20.96
C LYS A 1083 28.72 11.25 -19.54
N LEU A 1084 27.45 11.63 -19.41
CA LEU A 1084 26.76 11.75 -18.13
C LEU A 1084 26.67 10.41 -17.42
N VAL A 1085 26.15 9.37 -18.08
CA VAL A 1085 25.99 8.04 -17.48
C VAL A 1085 27.33 7.43 -17.08
N LEU A 1086 28.37 7.55 -17.91
CA LEU A 1086 29.72 7.10 -17.55
C LEU A 1086 30.22 7.76 -16.26
N LYS A 1087 30.02 9.08 -16.10
CA LYS A 1087 30.39 9.80 -14.87
C LYS A 1087 29.57 9.34 -13.67
N LYS A 1088 28.26 9.13 -13.83
CA LYS A 1088 27.37 8.64 -12.77
C LYS A 1088 27.72 7.23 -12.31
N LEU A 1089 28.22 6.41 -13.22
CA LEU A 1089 28.78 5.09 -12.91
C LEU A 1089 30.24 5.15 -12.40
N GLY A 1090 30.79 6.33 -12.12
CA GLY A 1090 32.11 6.51 -11.52
C GLY A 1090 33.30 6.38 -12.49
N LEU A 1091 33.08 6.52 -13.79
CA LEU A 1091 34.15 6.58 -14.80
C LEU A 1091 34.50 8.03 -15.15
N ASN A 1092 35.68 8.24 -15.77
CA ASN A 1092 36.17 9.57 -16.13
C ASN A 1092 36.39 9.72 -17.65
N PRO A 1093 35.30 9.80 -18.46
CA PRO A 1093 35.40 9.95 -19.91
C PRO A 1093 36.04 11.29 -20.31
N GLN A 1094 36.97 11.24 -21.28
CA GLN A 1094 37.76 12.38 -21.73
C GLN A 1094 37.22 12.97 -23.03
#